data_AF-A0A0Q0VS15-F1
#
_entry.id   AF-A0A0Q0VS15-F1
#
_cell.length_a   1.000
_cell.length_b   1.000
_cell.length_c   1.000
_cell.angle_alpha   90.00
_cell.angle_beta   90.00
_cell.angle_gamma   90.00
#
_symmetry.space_group_name_H-M   'P 1'
#
loop_
_entity.id
_entity.type
_entity.pdbx_description
1 polymer ?
#
loop_
_entity_poly.entity_id
_entity_poly.type
_entity_poly.pdbx_seq_one_letter_code
_entity_poly.pdbx_strand_id
1 'polypeptide(L)'
;MFELVYDNLKINVNENYSKDYKGDNICILKGPNDSGKTTTLSLIKFAFSNFKLDKIDNETMKNKIKLILNNPDFKMELSISSYNNNFKIKITYDNKSKIAEYFINDKSVGYTRFTEETELLYEVPGEAVKKLDGILYDINNKLSGYETILIEYENHLREIYNKLIEYEEYENTKKDIIANIGGLNKKLQSITPIYEEDCRNYQDLHNKYIYNEYQQLDLKISDIEVEINNLHKKIKKDKYKNVKINKQLNELIKNSKDVYVLIKYDQLLFDGFIEKNEEYQWIFGEGLKHLNDGDDLSEELISRFYKYFNNIKEQIEENLKNSSNSESILQYNLIEQLIQLINQYIDKNPIIPIFDDTASTLLERLYNERKKLKDINDKYIKLNDLKAACEHIISEFGKLSSSLRNYNIEKDKNNPKMLGEDEINGEDYQSQIDELEKQKNLLQKEKLKIEDEYNQLTRSYSIYDLDILRKNLENAEDKCKEDKKLIDSLNTDIKDQQNTLNSLKNIEKPVYTMTKTEIECENKRIDGLKKKLKKYKEYIELLLKNQYSNISQENTDKVFYDALGSYIANIIKFVYHLHNKYDLAGIDFINREYIIDSQKDTKISFDSIGTGTSTLNGLMTRIKQGTNGKKLVILVDEIGDMDNSNLQNLINIAESQIKSDRLLLMLMTRPDNNKSEACCESIKFS
;
A
#
# COMPACT_ATOMS: atom_id res chain seq x y z
N MET A 1 37.71 -61.27 -49.94
CA MET A 1 36.55 -61.90 -50.62
C MET A 1 35.57 -60.80 -51.02
N PHE A 2 35.11 -60.75 -52.27
CA PHE A 2 34.18 -59.74 -52.80
C PHE A 2 32.93 -60.44 -53.35
N GLU A 3 31.75 -60.08 -52.85
CA GLU A 3 30.46 -60.58 -53.32
C GLU A 3 29.51 -59.38 -53.48
N LEU A 4 28.86 -59.29 -54.65
CA LEU A 4 27.85 -58.28 -54.98
C LEU A 4 26.65 -59.01 -55.59
N VAL A 5 25.52 -59.07 -54.87
CA VAL A 5 24.31 -59.75 -55.32
C VAL A 5 23.28 -58.73 -55.81
N TYR A 6 22.76 -58.93 -57.03
CA TYR A 6 21.71 -58.12 -57.63
C TYR A 6 20.70 -59.00 -58.37
N ASP A 7 19.40 -58.80 -58.13
CA ASP A 7 18.33 -59.68 -58.63
C ASP A 7 18.19 -59.72 -60.17
N ASN A 8 18.74 -58.73 -60.90
CA ASN A 8 18.66 -58.63 -62.37
C ASN A 8 20.02 -58.55 -63.11
N LEU A 9 21.14 -58.83 -62.43
CA LEU A 9 22.48 -58.91 -63.04
C LEU A 9 23.35 -59.81 -62.14
N LYS A 10 23.40 -61.11 -62.45
CA LYS A 10 24.24 -62.07 -61.73
C LYS A 10 25.68 -61.98 -62.24
N ILE A 11 26.56 -61.35 -61.48
CA ILE A 11 27.99 -61.68 -61.53
C ILE A 11 28.19 -62.83 -60.53
N ASN A 12 27.79 -64.04 -60.94
CA ASN A 12 28.01 -65.25 -60.14
C ASN A 12 29.43 -65.77 -60.42
N VAL A 13 30.38 -65.45 -59.57
CA VAL A 13 31.57 -66.29 -59.40
C VAL A 13 31.34 -67.13 -58.15
N ASN A 14 30.43 -68.11 -58.24
CA ASN A 14 30.39 -69.19 -57.25
C ASN A 14 31.54 -70.16 -57.57
N GLU A 15 32.76 -69.70 -57.35
CA GLU A 15 33.86 -70.63 -57.14
C GLU A 15 33.77 -71.06 -55.67
N ASN A 16 33.56 -72.36 -55.44
CA ASN A 16 33.69 -72.96 -54.11
C ASN A 16 35.16 -72.87 -53.69
N TYR A 17 35.53 -71.76 -53.07
CA TYR A 17 36.88 -71.57 -52.55
C TYR A 17 37.10 -72.49 -51.34
N SER A 18 38.21 -73.24 -51.35
CA SER A 18 38.62 -74.07 -50.21
C SER A 18 38.84 -73.21 -48.95
N LYS A 19 38.77 -73.81 -47.75
CA LYS A 19 39.10 -73.13 -46.48
C LYS A 19 40.52 -72.54 -46.44
N ASP A 20 41.40 -72.96 -47.35
CA ASP A 20 42.79 -72.51 -47.47
C ASP A 20 42.99 -71.44 -48.57
N TYR A 21 41.92 -70.97 -49.22
CA TYR A 21 41.99 -69.95 -50.26
C TYR A 21 42.26 -68.56 -49.67
N LYS A 22 43.47 -68.06 -49.88
CA LYS A 22 43.87 -66.68 -49.56
C LYS A 22 43.46 -65.80 -50.74
N GLY A 23 42.37 -65.06 -50.59
CA GLY A 23 41.73 -64.33 -51.68
C GLY A 23 42.65 -63.36 -52.44
N ASP A 24 42.30 -63.09 -53.69
CA ASP A 24 42.95 -62.07 -54.48
C ASP A 24 42.29 -60.71 -54.20
N ASN A 25 43.02 -59.82 -53.52
CA ASN A 25 42.53 -58.49 -53.09
C ASN A 25 42.88 -57.37 -54.11
N ILE A 26 43.47 -57.73 -55.26
CA ILE A 26 43.70 -56.84 -56.40
C ILE A 26 42.98 -57.43 -57.62
N CYS A 27 42.04 -56.67 -58.17
CA CYS A 27 41.14 -57.13 -59.23
C CYS A 27 41.12 -56.13 -60.39
N ILE A 28 41.09 -56.64 -61.62
CA ILE A 28 40.87 -55.86 -62.85
C ILE A 28 39.55 -56.31 -63.48
N LEU A 29 38.57 -55.43 -63.50
CA LEU A 29 37.31 -55.60 -64.19
C LEU A 29 37.49 -55.27 -65.68
N LYS A 30 37.43 -56.28 -66.54
CA LYS A 30 37.58 -56.17 -68.00
C LYS A 30 36.26 -56.39 -68.71
N GLY A 31 36.00 -55.66 -69.79
CA GLY A 31 34.84 -55.89 -70.65
C GLY A 31 34.67 -54.83 -71.74
N PRO A 32 33.77 -55.08 -72.72
CA PRO A 32 33.65 -54.28 -73.94
C PRO A 32 32.94 -52.93 -73.73
N ASN A 33 32.07 -52.83 -72.72
CA ASN A 33 31.31 -51.61 -72.41
C ASN A 33 31.79 -50.96 -71.11
N ASP A 34 32.00 -49.65 -71.10
CA ASP A 34 32.39 -48.88 -69.89
C ASP A 34 31.22 -48.67 -68.93
N SER A 35 29.98 -48.74 -69.44
CA SER A 35 28.77 -48.50 -68.66
C SER A 35 28.66 -49.42 -67.43
N GLY A 36 28.81 -50.74 -67.61
CA GLY A 36 28.71 -51.71 -66.52
C GLY A 36 29.86 -51.61 -65.50
N LYS A 37 31.08 -51.37 -65.98
CA LYS A 37 32.29 -51.28 -65.14
C LYS A 37 32.24 -50.08 -64.19
N THR A 38 32.01 -48.89 -64.73
CA THR A 38 31.83 -47.68 -63.92
C THR A 38 30.59 -47.78 -63.03
N THR A 39 29.53 -48.50 -63.43
CA THR A 39 28.35 -48.73 -62.57
C THR A 39 28.71 -49.52 -61.32
N THR A 40 29.53 -50.57 -61.45
CA THR A 40 30.04 -51.34 -60.29
C THR A 40 30.85 -50.45 -59.34
N LEU A 41 31.76 -49.62 -59.87
CA LEU A 41 32.51 -48.66 -59.04
C LEU A 41 31.59 -47.64 -58.38
N SER A 42 30.57 -47.17 -59.11
CA SER A 42 29.58 -46.20 -58.62
C SER A 42 28.79 -46.76 -57.43
N LEU A 43 28.36 -48.03 -57.51
CA LEU A 43 27.63 -48.70 -56.43
C LEU A 43 28.50 -48.83 -55.17
N ILE A 44 29.77 -49.21 -55.31
CA ILE A 44 30.69 -49.27 -54.18
C ILE A 44 30.87 -47.87 -53.58
N LYS A 45 31.10 -46.84 -54.40
CA LYS A 45 31.22 -45.45 -53.92
C LYS A 45 29.97 -45.00 -53.18
N PHE A 46 28.80 -45.33 -53.69
CA PHE A 46 27.52 -45.01 -53.07
C PHE A 46 27.35 -45.64 -51.68
N ALA A 47 27.79 -46.89 -51.51
CA ALA A 47 27.76 -47.57 -50.22
C ALA A 47 28.61 -46.88 -49.15
N PHE A 48 29.81 -46.41 -49.53
CA PHE A 48 30.71 -45.64 -48.64
C PHE A 48 30.24 -44.19 -48.42
N SER A 49 29.39 -43.66 -49.29
CA SER A 49 28.78 -42.33 -49.17
C SER A 49 27.49 -42.32 -48.34
N ASN A 50 27.23 -43.33 -47.51
CA ASN A 50 25.98 -43.48 -46.75
C ASN A 50 24.72 -43.48 -47.61
N PHE A 51 24.81 -44.01 -48.83
CA PHE A 51 23.71 -44.02 -49.81
C PHE A 51 23.11 -42.62 -50.07
N LYS A 52 23.95 -41.57 -49.96
CA LYS A 52 23.61 -40.17 -50.24
C LYS A 52 24.19 -39.72 -51.57
N LEU A 53 23.31 -39.38 -52.53
CA LEU A 53 23.69 -38.96 -53.88
C LEU A 53 24.45 -37.62 -53.90
N ASP A 54 24.16 -36.72 -52.96
CA ASP A 54 24.83 -35.42 -52.77
C ASP A 54 26.30 -35.57 -52.35
N LYS A 55 26.69 -36.73 -51.80
CA LYS A 55 28.06 -37.06 -51.41
C LYS A 55 28.87 -37.74 -52.52
N ILE A 56 28.40 -37.72 -53.76
CA ILE A 56 29.14 -38.24 -54.91
C ILE A 56 29.43 -37.07 -55.85
N ASP A 57 30.71 -36.70 -55.90
CA ASP A 57 31.16 -35.52 -56.66
C ASP A 57 31.17 -35.73 -58.19
N ASN A 58 31.11 -36.99 -58.64
CA ASN A 58 31.12 -37.32 -60.07
C ASN A 58 29.69 -37.41 -60.62
N GLU A 59 29.29 -36.44 -61.43
CA GLU A 59 27.94 -36.35 -62.02
C GLU A 59 27.59 -37.57 -62.91
N THR A 60 28.57 -38.15 -63.62
CA THR A 60 28.35 -39.37 -64.41
C THR A 60 27.97 -40.56 -63.53
N MET A 61 28.67 -40.75 -62.39
CA MET A 61 28.33 -41.80 -61.41
C MET A 61 26.97 -41.54 -60.76
N LYS A 62 26.73 -40.30 -60.36
CA LYS A 62 25.48 -39.86 -59.72
C LYS A 62 24.26 -40.12 -60.60
N ASN A 63 24.36 -39.82 -61.90
CA ASN A 63 23.31 -40.11 -62.87
C ASN A 63 23.06 -41.61 -63.04
N LYS A 64 24.11 -42.43 -63.09
CA LYS A 64 23.99 -43.90 -63.15
C LYS A 64 23.30 -44.46 -61.91
N ILE A 65 23.69 -44.03 -60.71
CA ILE A 65 23.07 -44.48 -59.46
C ILE A 65 21.62 -44.00 -59.37
N LYS A 66 21.31 -42.78 -59.80
CA LYS A 66 19.94 -42.25 -59.83
C LYS A 66 19.00 -43.13 -60.65
N LEU A 67 19.46 -43.64 -61.80
CA LEU A 67 18.69 -44.59 -62.61
C LEU A 67 18.43 -45.91 -61.88
N ILE A 68 19.40 -46.41 -61.11
CA ILE A 68 19.26 -47.65 -60.33
C ILE A 68 18.30 -47.46 -59.15
N LEU A 69 18.40 -46.32 -58.45
CA LEU A 69 17.54 -45.97 -57.33
C LEU A 69 16.08 -45.69 -57.71
N ASN A 70 15.79 -45.47 -59.00
CA ASN A 70 14.41 -45.40 -59.47
C ASN A 70 13.68 -46.75 -59.35
N ASN A 71 14.41 -47.86 -59.19
CA ASN A 71 13.83 -49.16 -58.88
C ASN A 71 13.64 -49.31 -57.36
N PRO A 72 12.39 -49.32 -56.83
CA PRO A 72 12.14 -49.42 -55.39
C PRO A 72 12.60 -50.76 -54.80
N ASP A 73 12.69 -51.81 -55.61
CA ASP A 73 13.11 -53.15 -55.17
C ASP A 73 14.64 -53.32 -55.15
N PHE A 74 15.40 -52.27 -55.45
CA PHE A 74 16.86 -52.31 -55.39
C PHE A 74 17.35 -52.67 -53.98
N LYS A 75 18.13 -53.75 -53.90
CA LYS A 75 18.88 -54.15 -52.72
C LYS A 75 20.35 -54.30 -53.07
N MET A 76 21.21 -53.98 -52.12
CA MET A 76 22.65 -54.12 -52.26
C MET A 76 23.23 -54.75 -51.01
N GLU A 77 24.09 -55.74 -51.21
CA GLU A 77 25.01 -56.23 -50.19
C GLU A 77 26.44 -56.13 -50.76
N LEU A 78 27.34 -55.54 -49.98
CA LEU A 78 28.75 -55.45 -50.28
C LEU A 78 29.54 -56.04 -49.11
N SER A 79 30.28 -57.11 -49.37
CA SER A 79 31.18 -57.73 -48.39
C SER A 79 32.63 -57.64 -48.88
N ILE A 80 33.54 -57.13 -48.05
CA ILE A 80 34.98 -57.04 -48.33
C ILE A 80 35.75 -57.54 -47.12
N SER A 81 36.69 -58.47 -47.33
CA SER A 81 37.59 -58.98 -46.28
C SER A 81 39.06 -58.75 -46.64
N SER A 82 39.88 -58.49 -45.62
CA SER A 82 41.33 -58.43 -45.74
C SER A 82 41.92 -59.78 -46.17
N TYR A 83 43.15 -59.76 -46.68
CA TYR A 83 43.84 -60.95 -47.20
C TYR A 83 43.96 -62.08 -46.17
N ASN A 84 44.17 -61.74 -44.90
CA ASN A 84 44.23 -62.68 -43.78
C ASN A 84 42.86 -62.94 -43.11
N ASN A 85 41.78 -62.35 -43.61
CA ASN A 85 40.43 -62.36 -43.04
C ASN A 85 40.30 -61.84 -41.59
N ASN A 86 41.30 -61.12 -41.06
CA ASN A 86 41.25 -60.53 -39.71
C ASN A 86 40.38 -59.27 -39.64
N PHE A 87 40.11 -58.64 -40.79
CA PHE A 87 39.24 -57.49 -40.90
C PHE A 87 38.24 -57.69 -42.03
N LYS A 88 36.94 -57.58 -41.71
CA LYS A 88 35.85 -57.74 -42.67
C LYS A 88 34.87 -56.60 -42.52
N ILE A 89 34.43 -56.05 -43.63
CA ILE A 89 33.32 -55.11 -43.70
C ILE A 89 32.17 -55.71 -44.48
N LYS A 90 30.95 -55.42 -44.03
CA LYS A 90 29.72 -55.73 -44.75
C LYS A 90 28.81 -54.50 -44.71
N ILE A 91 28.27 -54.12 -45.87
CA ILE A 91 27.34 -53.01 -46.03
C ILE A 91 26.09 -53.55 -46.71
N THR A 92 24.92 -53.33 -46.13
CA THR A 92 23.62 -53.70 -46.72
C THR A 92 22.78 -52.46 -46.93
N TYR A 93 21.98 -52.46 -48.00
CA TYR A 93 21.01 -51.40 -48.28
C TYR A 93 19.77 -51.95 -48.95
N ASP A 94 18.62 -51.43 -48.50
CA ASP A 94 17.31 -51.72 -49.05
C ASP A 94 16.65 -50.39 -49.47
N ASN A 95 16.44 -50.20 -50.77
CA ASN A 95 15.93 -48.94 -51.32
C ASN A 95 14.47 -48.66 -50.95
N LYS A 96 13.67 -49.71 -50.71
CA LYS A 96 12.27 -49.61 -50.31
C LYS A 96 12.14 -49.01 -48.92
N SER A 97 13.00 -49.45 -48.00
CA SER A 97 13.05 -48.92 -46.63
C SER A 97 13.99 -47.72 -46.47
N LYS A 98 14.89 -47.49 -47.43
CA LYS A 98 16.00 -46.52 -47.37
C LYS A 98 16.91 -46.72 -46.14
N ILE A 99 17.02 -47.97 -45.68
CA ILE A 99 17.86 -48.35 -44.55
C ILE A 99 19.19 -48.88 -45.07
N ALA A 100 20.28 -48.34 -44.50
CA ALA A 100 21.64 -48.83 -44.71
C ALA A 100 22.18 -49.37 -43.38
N GLU A 101 22.79 -50.54 -43.40
CA GLU A 101 23.43 -51.14 -42.22
C GLU A 101 24.91 -51.41 -42.51
N TYR A 102 25.75 -51.15 -41.50
CA TYR A 102 27.19 -51.27 -41.59
C TYR A 102 27.67 -52.26 -40.55
N PHE A 103 28.56 -53.16 -40.96
CA PHE A 103 29.15 -54.18 -40.10
C PHE A 103 30.67 -54.18 -40.22
N ILE A 104 31.36 -54.26 -39.08
CA ILE A 104 32.82 -54.50 -39.00
C ILE A 104 33.00 -55.78 -38.18
N ASN A 105 33.70 -56.77 -38.75
CA ASN A 105 33.90 -58.10 -38.15
C ASN A 105 32.58 -58.70 -37.64
N ASP A 106 31.56 -58.65 -38.51
CA ASP A 106 30.19 -59.13 -38.29
C ASP A 106 29.43 -58.45 -37.12
N LYS A 107 29.95 -57.34 -36.58
CA LYS A 107 29.27 -56.49 -35.58
C LYS A 107 28.67 -55.25 -36.23
N SER A 108 27.40 -54.97 -35.95
CA SER A 108 26.73 -53.75 -36.42
C SER A 108 27.36 -52.50 -35.81
N VAL A 109 27.64 -51.50 -36.66
CA VAL A 109 28.23 -50.21 -36.28
C VAL A 109 27.48 -49.06 -36.95
N GLY A 110 27.51 -47.88 -36.35
CA GLY A 110 27.02 -46.67 -37.00
C GLY A 110 27.97 -46.17 -38.10
N TYR A 111 27.44 -45.43 -39.07
CA TYR A 111 28.21 -44.90 -40.20
C TYR A 111 29.44 -44.06 -39.77
N THR A 112 29.33 -43.27 -38.70
CA THR A 112 30.46 -42.48 -38.17
C THR A 112 31.65 -43.37 -37.82
N ARG A 113 31.43 -44.42 -37.03
CA ARG A 113 32.47 -45.40 -36.68
C ARG A 113 32.99 -46.15 -37.89
N PHE A 114 32.11 -46.48 -38.83
CA PHE A 114 32.52 -47.10 -40.09
C PHE A 114 33.53 -46.24 -40.87
N THR A 115 33.32 -44.93 -40.95
CA THR A 115 34.23 -43.97 -41.60
C THR A 115 35.49 -43.64 -40.81
N GLU A 116 35.51 -43.91 -39.50
CA GLU A 116 36.70 -43.79 -38.66
C GLU A 116 37.68 -44.95 -38.87
N GLU A 117 37.17 -46.14 -39.22
CA GLU A 117 37.98 -47.36 -39.42
C GLU A 117 38.28 -47.66 -40.90
N THR A 118 37.52 -47.09 -41.83
CA THR A 118 37.65 -47.36 -43.28
C THR A 118 37.74 -46.09 -44.12
N GLU A 119 38.38 -46.20 -45.28
CA GLU A 119 38.51 -45.12 -46.25
C GLU A 119 38.41 -45.64 -47.69
N LEU A 120 37.56 -45.01 -48.49
CA LEU A 120 37.42 -45.30 -49.92
C LEU A 120 38.18 -44.27 -50.74
N LEU A 121 39.14 -44.73 -51.52
CA LEU A 121 39.82 -43.93 -52.54
C LEU A 121 39.22 -44.26 -53.89
N TYR A 122 38.54 -43.29 -54.50
CA TYR A 122 38.07 -43.40 -55.88
C TYR A 122 38.89 -42.46 -56.77
N GLU A 123 39.45 -43.00 -57.84
CA GLU A 123 40.32 -42.26 -58.75
C GLU A 123 39.91 -42.53 -60.21
N VAL A 124 39.79 -41.46 -60.99
CA VAL A 124 39.74 -41.52 -62.46
C VAL A 124 41.04 -40.91 -62.96
N PRO A 125 41.82 -41.62 -63.79
CA PRO A 125 42.94 -41.05 -64.52
C PRO A 125 42.55 -39.73 -65.18
N GLY A 126 43.21 -38.65 -64.79
CA GLY A 126 42.84 -37.29 -65.20
C GLY A 126 43.98 -36.30 -64.95
N GLU A 127 43.93 -35.18 -65.67
CA GLU A 127 44.97 -34.14 -65.70
C GLU A 127 45.33 -33.62 -64.30
N ALA A 128 46.63 -33.52 -63.99
CA ALA A 128 47.15 -33.03 -62.71
C ALA A 128 46.60 -31.65 -62.30
N VAL A 129 46.27 -30.81 -63.28
CA VAL A 129 45.73 -29.45 -63.08
C VAL A 129 44.37 -29.48 -62.37
N LYS A 130 43.46 -30.38 -62.75
CA LYS A 130 42.13 -30.50 -62.10
C LYS A 130 42.22 -30.93 -60.63
N LYS A 131 43.31 -31.59 -60.23
CA LYS A 131 43.55 -31.98 -58.82
C LYS A 131 44.03 -30.81 -57.97
N LEU A 132 44.79 -29.87 -58.55
CA LEU A 132 45.18 -28.64 -57.86
C LEU A 132 43.96 -27.77 -57.57
N ASP A 133 43.03 -27.67 -58.52
CA ASP A 133 41.76 -26.96 -58.32
C ASP A 133 40.97 -27.54 -57.14
N GLY A 134 40.86 -28.87 -57.05
CA GLY A 134 40.20 -29.54 -55.92
C GLY A 134 40.83 -29.22 -54.56
N ILE A 135 42.17 -29.22 -54.48
CA ILE A 135 42.89 -28.86 -53.24
C ILE A 135 42.66 -27.38 -52.89
N LEU A 136 42.64 -26.48 -53.88
CA LEU A 136 42.35 -25.06 -53.67
C LEU A 136 40.91 -24.84 -53.17
N TYR A 137 39.93 -25.58 -53.70
CA TYR A 137 38.56 -25.57 -53.18
C TYR A 137 38.49 -26.02 -51.72
N ASP A 138 39.17 -27.12 -51.35
CA ASP A 138 39.21 -27.60 -49.97
C ASP A 138 39.83 -26.59 -49.00
N ILE A 139 40.90 -25.90 -49.42
CA ILE A 139 41.52 -24.85 -48.62
C ILE A 139 40.57 -23.67 -48.45
N ASN A 140 39.86 -23.24 -49.50
CA ASN A 140 38.87 -22.17 -49.42
C ASN A 140 37.73 -22.51 -48.43
N ASN A 141 37.27 -23.77 -48.43
CA ASN A 141 36.28 -24.27 -47.48
C ASN A 141 36.82 -24.23 -46.04
N LYS A 142 38.09 -24.63 -45.81
CA LYS A 142 38.74 -24.52 -44.50
C LYS A 142 38.85 -23.07 -44.01
N LEU A 143 39.22 -22.13 -44.89
CA LEU A 143 39.26 -20.70 -44.56
C LEU A 143 37.87 -20.18 -44.15
N SER A 144 36.81 -20.70 -44.77
CA SER A 144 35.43 -20.38 -44.40
C SER A 144 35.06 -20.93 -43.02
N GLY A 145 35.49 -22.15 -42.69
CA GLY A 145 35.34 -22.70 -41.34
C GLY A 145 36.02 -21.84 -40.27
N TYR A 146 37.24 -21.34 -40.53
CA TYR A 146 37.92 -20.43 -39.60
C TYR A 146 37.20 -19.09 -39.43
N GLU A 147 36.60 -18.55 -40.49
CA GLU A 147 35.80 -17.33 -40.40
C GLU A 147 34.57 -17.52 -39.51
N THR A 148 33.87 -18.66 -39.64
CA THR A 148 32.73 -19.01 -38.76
C THR A 148 33.15 -19.05 -37.29
N ILE A 149 34.29 -19.70 -36.97
CA ILE A 149 34.82 -19.76 -35.59
C ILE A 149 35.11 -18.35 -35.05
N LEU A 150 35.69 -17.46 -35.86
CA LEU A 150 35.95 -16.08 -35.44
C LEU A 150 34.66 -15.28 -35.20
N ILE A 151 33.60 -15.54 -35.96
CA ILE A 151 32.28 -14.89 -35.75
C ILE A 151 31.67 -15.36 -34.43
N GLU A 152 31.69 -16.67 -34.15
CA GLU A 152 31.19 -17.22 -32.89
C GLU A 152 31.96 -16.65 -31.69
N TYR A 153 33.29 -16.58 -31.80
CA TYR A 153 34.12 -16.00 -30.73
C TYR A 153 33.86 -14.50 -30.52
N GLU A 154 33.68 -13.72 -31.59
CA GLU A 154 33.32 -12.29 -31.48
C GLU A 154 31.96 -12.10 -30.77
N ASN A 155 30.97 -12.91 -31.12
CA ASN A 155 29.65 -12.87 -30.47
C ASN A 155 29.77 -13.17 -28.97
N HIS A 156 30.57 -14.18 -28.60
CA HIS A 156 30.83 -14.50 -27.20
C HIS A 156 31.50 -13.34 -26.45
N LEU A 157 32.50 -12.69 -27.06
CA LEU A 157 33.13 -11.50 -26.47
C LEU A 157 32.14 -10.35 -26.29
N ARG A 158 31.22 -10.16 -27.25
CA ARG A 158 30.18 -9.12 -27.17
C ARG A 158 29.19 -9.39 -26.03
N GLU A 159 28.78 -10.64 -25.83
CA GLU A 159 27.92 -11.02 -24.71
C GLU A 159 28.59 -10.72 -23.35
N ILE A 160 29.89 -11.03 -23.22
CA ILE A 160 30.67 -10.71 -22.02
C ILE A 160 30.74 -9.20 -21.82
N TYR A 161 31.04 -8.45 -22.88
CA TYR A 161 31.16 -6.99 -22.84
C TYR A 161 29.87 -6.32 -22.36
N ASN A 162 28.72 -6.75 -22.88
CA ASN A 162 27.41 -6.24 -22.47
C ASN A 162 27.13 -6.52 -20.99
N LYS A 163 27.39 -7.74 -20.52
CA LYS A 163 27.26 -8.08 -19.09
C LYS A 163 28.15 -7.23 -18.18
N LEU A 164 29.34 -6.87 -18.63
CA LEU A 164 30.23 -5.97 -17.88
C LEU A 164 29.71 -4.52 -17.86
N ILE A 165 29.11 -4.03 -18.96
CA ILE A 165 28.45 -2.72 -18.97
C ILE A 165 27.28 -2.70 -18.00
N GLU A 166 26.37 -3.67 -18.10
CA GLU A 166 25.20 -3.78 -17.23
C GLU A 166 25.60 -3.81 -15.75
N TYR A 167 26.67 -4.55 -15.42
CA TYR A 167 27.20 -4.59 -14.06
C TYR A 167 27.81 -3.26 -13.60
N GLU A 168 28.49 -2.50 -14.47
CA GLU A 168 29.02 -1.19 -14.12
C GLU A 168 27.91 -0.14 -13.93
N GLU A 169 26.90 -0.13 -14.80
CA GLU A 169 25.71 0.72 -14.64
C GLU A 169 24.99 0.41 -13.33
N TYR A 170 24.87 -0.88 -13.01
CA TYR A 170 24.36 -1.37 -11.74
C TYR A 170 25.16 -0.83 -10.54
N GLU A 171 26.50 -0.96 -10.54
CA GLU A 171 27.34 -0.48 -9.43
C GLU A 171 27.30 1.05 -9.28
N ASN A 172 27.20 1.78 -10.40
CA ASN A 172 27.01 3.23 -10.37
C ASN A 172 25.66 3.61 -9.76
N THR A 173 24.58 2.96 -10.20
CA THR A 173 23.23 3.16 -9.66
C THR A 173 23.18 2.87 -8.16
N LYS A 174 23.83 1.79 -7.73
CA LYS A 174 23.97 1.42 -6.32
C LYS A 174 24.71 2.49 -5.51
N LYS A 175 25.81 3.05 -6.04
CA LYS A 175 26.53 4.15 -5.40
C LYS A 175 25.66 5.41 -5.28
N ASP A 176 24.91 5.75 -6.32
CA ASP A 176 24.02 6.91 -6.33
C ASP A 176 22.90 6.76 -5.30
N ILE A 177 22.29 5.57 -5.21
CA ILE A 177 21.29 5.25 -4.19
C ILE A 177 21.90 5.35 -2.78
N ILE A 178 23.09 4.81 -2.55
CA ILE A 178 23.77 4.93 -1.24
C ILE A 178 24.03 6.40 -0.89
N ALA A 179 24.50 7.20 -1.85
CA ALA A 179 24.72 8.62 -1.65
C ALA A 179 23.42 9.38 -1.34
N ASN A 180 22.33 9.06 -2.06
CA ASN A 180 21.01 9.64 -1.84
C ASN A 180 20.44 9.28 -0.47
N ILE A 181 20.49 8.00 -0.06
CA ILE A 181 20.13 7.57 1.31
C ILE A 181 20.95 8.34 2.34
N GLY A 182 22.26 8.50 2.11
CA GLY A 182 23.12 9.30 2.98
C GLY A 182 22.70 10.77 3.08
N GLY A 183 22.29 11.38 1.96
CA GLY A 183 21.75 12.74 1.91
C GLY A 183 20.41 12.89 2.63
N LEU A 184 19.48 11.96 2.41
CA LEU A 184 18.18 11.92 3.09
C LEU A 184 18.33 11.72 4.60
N ASN A 185 19.22 10.83 5.04
CA ASN A 185 19.51 10.62 6.47
C ASN A 185 20.07 11.88 7.13
N LYS A 186 20.93 12.65 6.44
CA LYS A 186 21.43 13.94 6.96
C LYS A 186 20.29 14.96 7.10
N LYS A 187 19.38 15.03 6.13
CA LYS A 187 18.18 15.90 6.22
C LYS A 187 17.29 15.48 7.39
N LEU A 188 17.04 14.18 7.53
CA LEU A 188 16.29 13.61 8.66
C LEU A 188 16.93 14.02 9.99
N GLN A 189 18.24 13.80 10.15
CA GLN A 189 18.98 14.20 11.35
C GLN A 189 18.91 15.70 11.64
N SER A 190 18.83 16.56 10.62
CA SER A 190 18.69 18.00 10.82
C SER A 190 17.29 18.44 11.25
N ILE A 191 16.25 17.71 10.81
CA ILE A 191 14.86 18.13 11.06
C ILE A 191 14.25 17.47 12.30
N THR A 192 14.71 16.28 12.69
CA THR A 192 14.27 15.62 13.93
C THR A 192 14.40 16.50 15.17
N PRO A 193 15.54 17.18 15.45
CA PRO A 193 15.63 18.06 16.62
C PRO A 193 14.72 19.29 16.52
N ILE A 194 14.47 19.81 15.30
CA ILE A 194 13.54 20.93 15.07
C ILE A 194 12.10 20.50 15.40
N TYR A 195 11.69 19.33 14.89
CA TYR A 195 10.39 18.73 15.20
C TYR A 195 10.21 18.49 16.70
N GLU A 196 11.23 17.96 17.38
CA GLU A 196 11.20 17.75 18.83
C GLU A 196 11.07 19.07 19.60
N GLU A 197 11.76 20.12 19.16
CA GLU A 197 11.67 21.46 19.74
C GLU A 197 10.30 22.10 19.51
N ASP A 198 9.78 22.04 18.29
CA ASP A 198 8.46 22.57 17.94
C ASP A 198 7.33 21.85 18.69
N CYS A 199 7.43 20.53 18.87
CA CYS A 199 6.44 19.78 19.65
C CYS A 199 6.57 20.05 21.15
N ARG A 200 7.78 20.29 21.68
CA ARG A 200 7.93 20.78 23.06
C ARG A 200 7.32 22.16 23.24
N ASN A 201 7.50 23.06 22.27
CA ASN A 201 6.92 24.39 22.28
C ASN A 201 5.38 24.33 22.20
N TYR A 202 4.83 23.49 21.32
CA TYR A 202 3.40 23.20 21.27
C TYR A 202 2.88 22.69 22.62
N GLN A 203 3.55 21.71 23.24
CA GLN A 203 3.14 21.17 24.54
C GLN A 203 3.16 22.23 25.65
N ASP A 204 4.18 23.10 25.66
CA ASP A 204 4.29 24.20 26.63
C ASP A 204 3.18 25.24 26.43
N LEU A 205 2.86 25.59 25.17
CA LEU A 205 1.74 26.47 24.84
C LEU A 205 0.39 25.84 25.19
N HIS A 206 0.22 24.53 24.95
CA HIS A 206 -1.00 23.80 25.30
C HIS A 206 -1.24 23.84 26.81
N ASN A 207 -0.20 23.54 27.58
CA ASN A 207 -0.25 23.60 29.04
C ASN A 207 -0.60 25.02 29.55
N LYS A 208 -0.01 26.06 28.94
CA LYS A 208 -0.35 27.46 29.24
C LYS A 208 -1.79 27.80 28.89
N TYR A 209 -2.31 27.27 27.78
CA TYR A 209 -3.69 27.46 27.35
C TYR A 209 -4.66 26.84 28.35
N ILE A 210 -4.48 25.55 28.68
CA ILE A 210 -5.30 24.84 29.67
C ILE A 210 -5.29 25.56 31.03
N TYR A 211 -4.12 26.00 31.50
CA TYR A 211 -4.01 26.76 32.74
C TYR A 211 -4.85 28.05 32.72
N ASN A 212 -4.72 28.85 31.66
CA ASN A 212 -5.40 30.14 31.56
C ASN A 212 -6.90 30.00 31.33
N GLU A 213 -7.32 29.02 30.53
CA GLU A 213 -8.74 28.75 30.26
C GLU A 213 -9.44 28.29 31.55
N TYR A 214 -8.80 27.40 32.32
CA TYR A 214 -9.32 26.95 33.61
C TYR A 214 -9.48 28.12 34.59
N GLN A 215 -8.47 28.99 34.71
CA GLN A 215 -8.52 30.17 35.58
C GLN A 215 -9.61 31.17 35.14
N GLN A 216 -9.78 31.42 33.84
CA GLN A 216 -10.87 32.27 33.35
C GLN A 216 -12.25 31.69 33.62
N LEU A 217 -12.43 30.38 33.45
CA LEU A 217 -13.70 29.70 33.77
C LEU A 217 -13.99 29.79 35.27
N ASP A 218 -12.98 29.63 36.13
CA ASP A 218 -13.14 29.74 37.58
C ASP A 218 -13.55 31.15 38.00
N LEU A 219 -12.92 32.19 37.42
CA LEU A 219 -13.30 33.59 37.64
C LEU A 219 -14.74 33.86 37.21
N LYS A 220 -15.14 33.42 36.00
CA LYS A 220 -16.52 33.61 35.51
C LYS A 220 -17.56 32.89 36.39
N ILE A 221 -17.25 31.68 36.84
CA ILE A 221 -18.12 30.94 37.79
C ILE A 221 -18.25 31.73 39.10
N SER A 222 -17.14 32.23 39.63
CA SER A 222 -17.12 33.05 40.85
C SER A 222 -17.95 34.33 40.69
N ASP A 223 -17.85 35.02 39.56
CA ASP A 223 -18.62 36.24 39.29
C ASP A 223 -20.13 35.96 39.27
N ILE A 224 -20.55 34.87 38.61
CA ILE A 224 -21.97 34.43 38.61
C ILE A 224 -22.44 34.07 40.04
N GLU A 225 -21.60 33.42 40.85
CA GLU A 225 -21.94 33.14 42.25
C GLU A 225 -22.13 34.41 43.09
N VAL A 226 -21.32 35.44 42.83
CA VAL A 226 -21.48 36.76 43.47
C VAL A 226 -22.80 37.40 43.06
N GLU A 227 -23.18 37.34 41.78
CA GLU A 227 -24.47 37.84 41.30
C GLU A 227 -25.68 37.12 41.90
N ILE A 228 -25.67 35.78 41.92
CA ILE A 228 -26.72 34.97 42.56
C ILE A 228 -26.86 35.36 44.04
N ASN A 229 -25.73 35.50 44.75
CA ASN A 229 -25.73 35.91 46.15
C ASN A 229 -26.31 37.33 46.36
N ASN A 230 -26.08 38.25 45.42
CA ASN A 230 -26.63 39.60 45.47
C ASN A 230 -28.15 39.61 45.24
N LEU A 231 -28.66 38.80 44.31
CA LEU A 231 -30.10 38.62 44.08
C LEU A 231 -30.81 38.00 45.30
N HIS A 232 -30.22 36.97 45.92
CA HIS A 232 -30.73 36.40 47.18
C HIS A 232 -30.80 37.43 48.32
N LYS A 233 -29.83 38.35 48.43
CA LYS A 233 -29.86 39.44 49.41
C LYS A 233 -31.00 40.44 49.16
N LYS A 234 -31.36 40.71 47.91
CA LYS A 234 -32.50 41.57 47.53
C LYS A 234 -33.84 40.94 47.93
N ILE A 235 -34.07 39.66 47.58
CA ILE A 235 -35.28 38.89 47.97
C ILE A 235 -35.51 38.91 49.49
N LYS A 236 -34.43 38.80 50.28
CA LYS A 236 -34.51 38.78 51.75
C LYS A 236 -34.90 40.14 52.36
N LYS A 237 -34.56 41.26 51.71
CA LYS A 237 -34.96 42.61 52.14
C LYS A 237 -36.45 42.88 51.89
N ASP A 238 -37.00 42.38 50.79
CA ASP A 238 -38.41 42.62 50.43
C ASP A 238 -39.40 41.77 51.27
N LYS A 239 -39.01 40.55 51.67
CA LYS A 239 -39.79 39.73 52.61
C LYS A 239 -39.96 40.37 54.01
N TYR A 240 -38.98 41.13 54.49
CA TYR A 240 -39.01 41.72 55.84
C TYR A 240 -39.96 42.93 55.97
N LYS A 241 -40.27 43.63 54.87
CA LYS A 241 -41.19 44.78 54.88
C LYS A 241 -42.67 44.37 54.94
N ASN A 242 -43.06 43.27 54.31
CA ASN A 242 -44.46 42.81 54.27
C ASN A 242 -44.97 42.17 55.58
N VAL A 243 -44.09 41.66 56.45
CA VAL A 243 -44.49 41.03 57.72
C VAL A 243 -44.97 42.07 58.76
N LYS A 244 -44.46 43.30 58.71
CA LYS A 244 -44.80 44.35 59.69
C LYS A 244 -46.21 44.94 59.47
N ILE A 245 -46.61 45.11 58.20
CA ILE A 245 -47.91 45.67 57.82
C ILE A 245 -49.06 44.68 58.13
N ASN A 246 -48.87 43.39 57.85
CA ASN A 246 -49.88 42.37 58.15
C ASN A 246 -50.14 42.16 59.65
N LYS A 247 -49.14 42.39 60.51
CA LYS A 247 -49.32 42.31 61.97
C LYS A 247 -50.22 43.43 62.50
N GLN A 248 -50.08 44.65 61.97
CA GLN A 248 -50.88 45.82 62.37
C GLN A 248 -52.33 45.74 61.87
N LEU A 249 -52.56 45.19 60.67
CA LEU A 249 -53.92 44.94 60.15
C LEU A 249 -54.69 43.94 61.02
N ASN A 250 -54.05 42.85 61.44
CA ASN A 250 -54.67 41.86 62.31
C ASN A 250 -55.00 42.40 63.71
N GLU A 251 -54.16 43.29 64.24
CA GLU A 251 -54.41 43.97 65.52
C GLU A 251 -55.58 44.96 65.43
N LEU A 252 -55.72 45.66 64.31
CA LEU A 252 -56.84 46.56 64.03
C LEU A 252 -58.19 45.81 63.95
N ILE A 253 -58.24 44.69 63.22
CA ILE A 253 -59.44 43.83 63.11
C ILE A 253 -59.82 43.23 64.46
N LYS A 254 -58.83 42.91 65.30
CA LYS A 254 -59.10 42.43 66.67
C LYS A 254 -59.75 43.53 67.51
N ASN A 255 -59.18 44.74 67.51
CA ASN A 255 -59.71 45.86 68.29
C ASN A 255 -61.14 46.25 67.85
N SER A 256 -61.48 46.18 66.57
CA SER A 256 -62.85 46.46 66.11
C SER A 256 -63.87 45.45 66.63
N LYS A 257 -63.49 44.16 66.66
CA LYS A 257 -64.30 43.08 67.22
C LYS A 257 -64.53 43.24 68.72
N ASP A 258 -63.51 43.69 69.46
CA ASP A 258 -63.63 43.95 70.90
C ASP A 258 -64.67 45.07 71.17
N VAL A 259 -64.68 46.14 70.36
CA VAL A 259 -65.72 47.20 70.45
C VAL A 259 -67.11 46.70 70.07
N TYR A 260 -67.20 45.84 69.05
CA TYR A 260 -68.47 45.19 68.68
C TYR A 260 -69.05 44.38 69.84
N VAL A 261 -68.23 43.55 70.51
CA VAL A 261 -68.66 42.72 71.65
C VAL A 261 -69.12 43.61 72.80
N LEU A 262 -68.42 44.72 73.05
CA LEU A 262 -68.76 45.69 74.07
C LEU A 262 -70.18 46.27 73.85
N ILE A 263 -70.44 46.77 72.64
CA ILE A 263 -71.74 47.36 72.29
C ILE A 263 -72.86 46.31 72.38
N LYS A 264 -72.58 45.06 71.98
CA LYS A 264 -73.54 43.97 72.07
C LYS A 264 -73.87 43.59 73.51
N TYR A 265 -72.89 43.61 74.42
CA TYR A 265 -73.10 43.32 75.83
C TYR A 265 -74.05 44.33 76.48
N ASP A 266 -73.86 45.62 76.19
CA ASP A 266 -74.67 46.70 76.77
C ASP A 266 -75.97 46.98 76.01
N GLN A 267 -76.24 46.29 74.89
CA GLN A 267 -77.38 46.56 74.00
C GLN A 267 -78.73 46.60 74.73
N LEU A 268 -78.94 45.74 75.73
CA LEU A 268 -80.19 45.72 76.52
C LEU A 268 -80.43 47.02 77.30
N LEU A 269 -79.37 47.73 77.70
CA LEU A 269 -79.47 49.05 78.34
C LEU A 269 -79.93 50.10 77.31
N PHE A 270 -79.40 50.05 76.09
CA PHE A 270 -79.80 50.97 75.01
C PHE A 270 -81.25 50.74 74.56
N ASP A 271 -81.66 49.48 74.39
CA ASP A 271 -83.01 49.09 73.95
C ASP A 271 -84.12 49.60 74.89
N GLY A 272 -83.80 49.83 76.17
CA GLY A 272 -84.77 50.25 77.19
C GLY A 272 -84.96 51.76 77.36
N PHE A 273 -84.01 52.58 76.87
CA PHE A 273 -83.98 54.03 77.15
C PHE A 273 -83.85 54.91 75.90
N ILE A 274 -83.42 54.34 74.77
CA ILE A 274 -83.19 55.08 73.53
C ILE A 274 -84.32 54.83 72.54
N GLU A 275 -84.77 55.88 71.88
CA GLU A 275 -85.79 55.78 70.83
C GLU A 275 -85.23 55.06 69.61
N LYS A 276 -85.97 54.07 69.10
CA LYS A 276 -85.55 53.19 68.00
C LYS A 276 -85.76 53.84 66.62
N ASN A 277 -85.15 55.00 66.43
CA ASN A 277 -85.12 55.72 65.16
C ASN A 277 -84.25 55.01 64.11
N GLU A 278 -84.22 55.55 62.88
CA GLU A 278 -83.43 54.96 61.77
C GLU A 278 -81.94 54.83 62.12
N GLU A 279 -81.39 55.80 62.85
CA GLU A 279 -79.97 55.78 63.22
C GLU A 279 -79.65 54.69 64.27
N TYR A 280 -80.56 54.44 65.21
CA TYR A 280 -80.48 53.30 66.13
C TYR A 280 -80.45 51.97 65.37
N GLN A 281 -81.36 51.80 64.41
CA GLN A 281 -81.46 50.56 63.62
C GLN A 281 -80.22 50.36 62.74
N TRP A 282 -79.65 51.44 62.21
CA TRP A 282 -78.40 51.37 61.47
C TRP A 282 -77.23 50.98 62.37
N ILE A 283 -77.05 51.67 63.51
CA ILE A 283 -75.95 51.43 64.46
C ILE A 283 -75.99 49.98 64.98
N PHE A 284 -77.12 49.53 65.52
CA PHE A 284 -77.25 48.20 66.11
C PHE A 284 -77.52 47.07 65.10
N GLY A 285 -77.73 47.42 63.82
CA GLY A 285 -77.95 46.53 62.70
C GLY A 285 -76.73 46.44 61.77
N GLU A 286 -76.71 47.24 60.70
CA GLU A 286 -75.67 47.20 59.67
C GLU A 286 -74.32 47.70 60.18
N GLY A 287 -74.28 48.80 60.93
CA GLY A 287 -73.03 49.37 61.46
C GLY A 287 -72.23 48.36 62.26
N LEU A 288 -72.88 47.58 63.14
CA LEU A 288 -72.21 46.58 63.97
C LEU A 288 -71.65 45.41 63.15
N LYS A 289 -72.23 45.07 61.99
CA LYS A 289 -71.68 44.03 61.10
C LYS A 289 -70.30 44.42 60.60
N HIS A 290 -70.11 45.68 60.18
CA HIS A 290 -68.81 46.18 59.73
C HIS A 290 -67.72 46.08 60.81
N LEU A 291 -68.06 46.32 62.08
CA LEU A 291 -67.10 46.18 63.19
C LEU A 291 -66.75 44.71 63.48
N ASN A 292 -67.72 43.80 63.35
CA ASN A 292 -67.54 42.37 63.57
C ASN A 292 -66.75 41.69 62.45
N ASP A 293 -67.06 42.03 61.20
CA ASP A 293 -66.43 41.39 60.05
C ASP A 293 -65.04 41.99 59.81
N GLY A 294 -64.82 43.25 60.21
CA GLY A 294 -63.57 43.98 60.03
C GLY A 294 -63.38 44.51 58.61
N ASP A 295 -64.32 44.20 57.72
CA ASP A 295 -64.38 44.68 56.35
C ASP A 295 -64.98 46.10 56.32
N ASP A 296 -64.29 47.02 55.63
CA ASP A 296 -64.62 48.45 55.53
C ASP A 296 -64.53 49.28 56.84
N LEU A 297 -63.53 48.99 57.69
CA LEU A 297 -63.14 49.90 58.77
C LEU A 297 -62.61 51.23 58.22
N SER A 298 -63.47 52.25 58.19
CA SER A 298 -63.13 53.61 57.77
C SER A 298 -63.19 54.59 58.95
N GLU A 299 -62.46 55.71 58.83
CA GLU A 299 -62.55 56.80 59.82
C GLU A 299 -63.97 57.37 59.86
N GLU A 300 -64.69 57.33 58.74
CA GLU A 300 -66.08 57.76 58.64
C GLU A 300 -67.03 56.84 59.44
N LEU A 301 -66.85 55.52 59.34
CA LEU A 301 -67.62 54.54 60.10
C LEU A 301 -67.42 54.74 61.61
N ILE A 302 -66.16 54.83 62.06
CA ILE A 302 -65.82 55.03 63.49
C ILE A 302 -66.37 56.37 64.00
N SER A 303 -66.25 57.43 63.20
CA SER A 303 -66.76 58.76 63.54
C SER A 303 -68.29 58.77 63.70
N ARG A 304 -69.01 58.03 62.85
CA ARG A 304 -70.47 57.91 62.95
C ARG A 304 -70.90 57.22 64.24
N PHE A 305 -70.24 56.13 64.62
CA PHE A 305 -70.46 55.47 65.91
C PHE A 305 -70.15 56.39 67.10
N TYR A 306 -68.99 57.05 67.07
CA TYR A 306 -68.57 57.97 68.13
C TYR A 306 -69.59 59.08 68.35
N LYS A 307 -70.05 59.74 67.28
CA LYS A 307 -71.08 60.79 67.34
C LYS A 307 -72.38 60.28 67.93
N TYR A 308 -72.82 59.08 67.52
CA TYR A 308 -74.07 58.50 67.98
C TYR A 308 -74.07 58.23 69.49
N PHE A 309 -73.04 57.55 70.01
CA PHE A 309 -72.94 57.29 71.45
C PHE A 309 -72.70 58.56 72.27
N ASN A 310 -71.99 59.55 71.71
CA ASN A 310 -71.82 60.83 72.39
C ASN A 310 -73.12 61.63 72.49
N ASN A 311 -73.94 61.64 71.43
CA ASN A 311 -75.28 62.25 71.47
C ASN A 311 -76.16 61.58 72.52
N ILE A 312 -76.13 60.25 72.62
CA ILE A 312 -76.86 59.52 73.67
C ILE A 312 -76.36 59.93 75.05
N LYS A 313 -75.04 59.99 75.26
CA LYS A 313 -74.44 60.43 76.52
C LYS A 313 -74.92 61.83 76.91
N GLU A 314 -74.88 62.78 75.98
CA GLU A 314 -75.31 64.17 76.22
C GLU A 314 -76.80 64.26 76.58
N GLN A 315 -77.66 63.52 75.86
CA GLN A 315 -79.09 63.42 76.18
C GLN A 315 -79.32 62.84 77.58
N ILE A 316 -78.55 61.82 77.99
CA ILE A 316 -78.64 61.25 79.33
C ILE A 316 -78.15 62.24 80.38
N GLU A 317 -77.04 62.93 80.15
CA GLU A 317 -76.53 63.94 81.07
C GLU A 317 -77.52 65.10 81.26
N GLU A 318 -78.16 65.53 80.19
CA GLU A 318 -79.22 66.54 80.23
C GLU A 318 -80.44 66.03 81.00
N ASN A 319 -80.87 64.78 80.78
CA ASN A 319 -81.94 64.14 81.55
C ASN A 319 -81.59 64.01 83.04
N LEU A 320 -80.33 63.70 83.37
CA LEU A 320 -79.85 63.62 84.75
C LEU A 320 -79.79 65.01 85.41
N LYS A 321 -79.42 66.07 84.67
CA LYS A 321 -79.33 67.45 85.17
C LYS A 321 -80.69 68.17 85.27
N ASN A 322 -81.59 67.97 84.30
CA ASN A 322 -82.86 68.68 84.19
C ASN A 322 -84.00 67.99 84.95
N SER A 323 -83.78 66.79 85.50
CA SER A 323 -84.79 66.14 86.32
C SER A 323 -84.88 66.79 87.71
N SER A 324 -86.09 67.18 88.11
CA SER A 324 -86.49 67.43 89.51
C SER A 324 -86.30 66.21 90.43
N ASN A 325 -85.62 65.16 89.95
CA ASN A 325 -85.39 63.91 90.63
C ASN A 325 -84.16 63.93 91.54
N SER A 326 -83.24 64.90 91.43
CA SER A 326 -82.05 64.91 92.32
C SER A 326 -82.44 65.00 93.79
N GLU A 327 -83.47 65.79 94.11
CA GLU A 327 -84.03 65.88 95.46
C GLU A 327 -84.77 64.60 95.86
N SER A 328 -85.56 64.02 94.95
CA SER A 328 -86.25 62.73 95.16
C SER A 328 -85.30 61.54 95.38
N ILE A 329 -84.13 61.54 94.73
CA ILE A 329 -83.08 60.51 94.87
C ILE A 329 -82.33 60.70 96.20
N LEU A 330 -82.00 61.96 96.55
CA LEU A 330 -81.44 62.27 97.86
C LEU A 330 -82.41 61.87 98.97
N GLN A 331 -83.70 62.15 98.81
CA GLN A 331 -84.76 61.72 99.71
C GLN A 331 -84.86 60.19 99.77
N TYR A 332 -84.81 59.48 98.64
CA TYR A 332 -84.81 58.01 98.62
C TYR A 332 -83.63 57.43 99.42
N ASN A 333 -82.41 57.93 99.16
CA ASN A 333 -81.21 57.48 99.85
C ASN A 333 -81.26 57.79 101.36
N LEU A 334 -81.79 58.96 101.74
CA LEU A 334 -81.95 59.35 103.13
C LEU A 334 -83.02 58.52 103.83
N ILE A 335 -84.12 58.19 103.15
CA ILE A 335 -85.16 57.28 103.63
C ILE A 335 -84.60 55.87 103.84
N GLU A 336 -83.80 55.34 102.91
CA GLU A 336 -83.13 54.04 103.08
C GLU A 336 -82.22 54.04 104.32
N GLN A 337 -81.42 55.08 104.50
CA GLN A 337 -80.57 55.23 105.69
C GLN A 337 -81.39 55.33 106.98
N LEU A 338 -82.49 56.09 106.98
CA LEU A 338 -83.39 56.21 108.12
C LEU A 338 -84.10 54.89 108.44
N ILE A 339 -84.58 54.17 107.42
CA ILE A 339 -85.17 52.83 107.59
C ILE A 339 -84.16 51.89 108.24
N GLN A 340 -82.92 51.86 107.73
CA GLN A 340 -81.85 51.04 108.32
C GLN A 340 -81.57 51.42 109.77
N LEU A 341 -81.50 52.72 110.08
CA LEU A 341 -81.26 53.20 111.44
C LEU A 341 -82.40 52.84 112.40
N ILE A 342 -83.66 53.06 112.01
CA ILE A 342 -84.82 52.81 112.89
C ILE A 342 -85.03 51.31 113.10
N ASN A 343 -84.80 50.49 112.08
CA ASN A 343 -84.87 49.02 112.20
C ASN A 343 -83.92 48.49 113.29
N GLN A 344 -82.78 49.13 113.57
CA GLN A 344 -81.86 48.71 114.63
C GLN A 344 -82.46 48.83 116.04
N TYR A 345 -83.52 49.60 116.22
CA TYR A 345 -84.15 49.86 117.53
C TYR A 345 -85.62 49.41 117.58
N ILE A 346 -86.09 48.66 116.57
CA ILE A 346 -87.52 48.33 116.39
C ILE A 346 -88.10 47.47 117.51
N ASP A 347 -87.29 46.58 118.11
CA ASP A 347 -87.73 45.66 119.17
C ASP A 347 -88.21 46.38 120.44
N LYS A 348 -87.70 47.60 120.67
CA LYS A 348 -88.11 48.44 121.80
C LYS A 348 -89.31 49.32 121.47
N ASN A 349 -89.72 49.33 120.20
CA ASN A 349 -90.73 50.17 119.58
C ASN A 349 -90.89 51.57 120.22
N PRO A 350 -89.79 52.35 120.32
CA PRO A 350 -89.82 53.60 121.04
C PRO A 350 -90.76 54.61 120.36
N ILE A 351 -91.35 55.49 121.16
CA ILE A 351 -92.05 56.68 120.65
C ILE A 351 -90.98 57.68 120.21
N ILE A 352 -91.08 58.16 118.96
CA ILE A 352 -90.12 59.11 118.40
C ILE A 352 -90.61 60.53 118.73
N PRO A 353 -89.92 61.28 119.61
CA PRO A 353 -90.46 62.48 120.26
C PRO A 353 -90.89 63.63 119.34
N ILE A 354 -90.46 63.63 118.08
CA ILE A 354 -90.77 64.70 117.11
C ILE A 354 -92.05 64.38 116.33
N PHE A 355 -92.33 63.10 116.10
CA PHE A 355 -93.47 62.67 115.28
C PHE A 355 -94.64 62.19 116.14
N ASP A 356 -94.43 62.00 117.45
CA ASP A 356 -95.35 61.38 118.41
C ASP A 356 -95.87 60.00 117.95
N ASP A 357 -95.15 59.37 117.02
CA ASP A 357 -95.41 58.05 116.46
C ASP A 357 -94.43 57.02 117.02
N THR A 358 -94.84 55.75 117.13
CA THR A 358 -93.93 54.64 117.44
C THR A 358 -92.98 54.36 116.27
N ALA A 359 -91.80 53.80 116.55
CA ALA A 359 -90.82 53.41 115.53
C ALA A 359 -91.43 52.52 114.43
N SER A 360 -92.35 51.62 114.78
CA SER A 360 -93.06 50.76 113.81
C SER A 360 -93.95 51.55 112.86
N THR A 361 -94.73 52.52 113.37
CA THR A 361 -95.60 53.35 112.51
C THR A 361 -94.79 54.30 111.63
N LEU A 362 -93.67 54.85 112.12
CA LEU A 362 -92.80 55.67 111.30
C LEU A 362 -92.11 54.85 110.20
N LEU A 363 -91.64 53.63 110.51
CA LEU A 363 -91.07 52.73 109.50
C LEU A 363 -92.07 52.38 108.40
N GLU A 364 -93.33 52.13 108.73
CA GLU A 364 -94.36 51.85 107.73
C GLU A 364 -94.55 53.03 106.78
N ARG A 365 -94.56 54.27 107.30
CA ARG A 365 -94.59 55.50 106.49
C ARG A 365 -93.34 55.62 105.62
N LEU A 366 -92.15 55.38 106.17
CA LEU A 366 -90.89 55.43 105.42
C LEU A 366 -90.83 54.36 104.32
N TYR A 367 -91.30 53.13 104.57
CA TYR A 367 -91.39 52.10 103.53
C TYR A 367 -92.36 52.47 102.42
N ASN A 368 -93.49 53.10 102.76
CA ASN A 368 -94.45 53.59 101.78
C ASN A 368 -93.86 54.73 100.93
N GLU A 369 -93.17 55.68 101.54
CA GLU A 369 -92.46 56.74 100.79
C GLU A 369 -91.30 56.18 99.96
N ARG A 370 -90.52 55.24 100.50
CA ARG A 370 -89.51 54.49 99.73
C ARG A 370 -90.13 53.86 98.49
N LYS A 371 -91.29 53.21 98.62
CA LYS A 371 -91.95 52.54 97.49
C LYS A 371 -92.37 53.53 96.40
N LYS A 372 -92.84 54.74 96.77
CA LYS A 372 -93.17 55.80 95.81
C LYS A 372 -91.95 56.33 95.06
N LEU A 373 -90.81 56.41 95.75
CA LEU A 373 -89.56 56.95 95.22
C LEU A 373 -88.68 55.89 94.52
N LYS A 374 -88.95 54.59 94.74
CA LYS A 374 -88.16 53.47 94.20
C LYS A 374 -88.10 53.48 92.68
N ASP A 375 -89.22 53.67 91.99
CA ASP A 375 -89.26 53.64 90.53
C ASP A 375 -88.45 54.81 89.92
N ILE A 376 -88.43 55.95 90.60
CA ILE A 376 -87.62 57.13 90.20
C ILE A 376 -86.13 56.84 90.38
N ASN A 377 -85.74 56.22 91.50
CA ASN A 377 -84.35 55.86 91.78
C ASN A 377 -83.85 54.73 90.86
N ASP A 378 -84.66 53.68 90.63
CA ASP A 378 -84.33 52.58 89.73
C ASP A 378 -84.15 53.09 88.29
N LYS A 379 -84.96 54.07 87.86
CA LYS A 379 -84.79 54.74 86.56
C LYS A 379 -83.50 55.56 86.51
N TYR A 380 -83.14 56.23 87.60
CA TYR A 380 -81.90 57.00 87.70
C TYR A 380 -80.65 56.12 87.62
N ILE A 381 -80.61 55.02 88.38
CA ILE A 381 -79.50 54.06 88.36
C ILE A 381 -79.27 53.54 86.93
N LYS A 382 -80.34 53.10 86.26
CA LYS A 382 -80.25 52.59 84.89
C LYS A 382 -79.80 53.64 83.86
N LEU A 383 -80.22 54.90 84.02
CA LEU A 383 -79.71 55.99 83.18
C LEU A 383 -78.22 56.25 83.44
N ASN A 384 -77.77 56.14 84.68
CA ASN A 384 -76.36 56.28 85.03
C ASN A 384 -75.51 55.10 84.51
N ASP A 385 -76.04 53.88 84.54
CA ASP A 385 -75.39 52.70 83.95
C ASP A 385 -75.27 52.84 82.43
N LEU A 386 -76.32 53.35 81.77
CA LEU A 386 -76.29 53.64 80.33
C LEU A 386 -75.28 54.74 79.98
N LYS A 387 -75.17 55.78 80.82
CA LYS A 387 -74.12 56.80 80.67
C LYS A 387 -72.72 56.17 80.74
N ALA A 388 -72.47 55.32 81.73
CA ALA A 388 -71.19 54.65 81.90
C ALA A 388 -70.87 53.73 80.71
N ALA A 389 -71.86 53.02 80.18
CA ALA A 389 -71.73 52.21 78.96
C ALA A 389 -71.33 53.08 77.75
N CYS A 390 -72.00 54.22 77.54
CA CYS A 390 -71.62 55.16 76.47
C CYS A 390 -70.18 55.67 76.64
N GLU A 391 -69.78 56.06 77.85
CA GLU A 391 -68.41 56.55 78.12
C GLU A 391 -67.35 55.50 77.80
N HIS A 392 -67.62 54.24 78.15
CA HIS A 392 -66.74 53.13 77.85
C HIS A 392 -66.65 52.86 76.35
N ILE A 393 -67.79 52.81 75.64
CA ILE A 393 -67.83 52.62 74.18
C ILE A 393 -67.10 53.74 73.44
N ILE A 394 -67.34 55.00 73.82
CA ILE A 394 -66.68 56.18 73.24
C ILE A 394 -65.15 56.11 73.42
N SER A 395 -64.69 55.72 74.62
CA SER A 395 -63.26 55.54 74.92
C SER A 395 -62.63 54.48 74.00
N GLU A 396 -63.28 53.34 73.82
CA GLU A 396 -62.76 52.27 72.96
C GLU A 396 -62.75 52.67 71.46
N PHE A 397 -63.74 53.42 70.99
CA PHE A 397 -63.69 54.00 69.65
C PHE A 397 -62.54 55.00 69.45
N GLY A 398 -62.17 55.76 70.49
CA GLY A 398 -60.99 56.63 70.46
C GLY A 398 -59.68 55.86 70.26
N LYS A 399 -59.55 54.68 70.90
CA LYS A 399 -58.40 53.77 70.70
C LYS A 399 -58.40 53.14 69.31
N LEU A 400 -59.58 52.73 68.82
CA LEU A 400 -59.74 52.14 67.49
C LEU A 400 -59.39 53.15 66.38
N SER A 401 -59.85 54.41 66.50
CA SER A 401 -59.53 55.49 65.58
C SER A 401 -58.02 55.77 65.52
N SER A 402 -57.34 55.81 66.68
CA SER A 402 -55.89 56.00 66.74
C SER A 402 -55.12 54.85 66.07
N SER A 403 -55.62 53.62 66.23
CA SER A 403 -55.04 52.42 65.59
C SER A 403 -55.20 52.44 64.07
N LEU A 404 -56.38 52.84 63.58
CA LEU A 404 -56.67 52.96 62.15
C LEU A 404 -55.77 54.02 61.47
N ARG A 405 -55.60 55.17 62.12
CA ARG A 405 -54.75 56.25 61.61
C ARG A 405 -53.28 55.84 61.50
N ASN A 406 -52.77 55.10 62.49
CA ASN A 406 -51.41 54.57 62.45
C ASN A 406 -51.21 53.55 61.31
N TYR A 407 -52.19 52.66 61.10
CA TYR A 407 -52.19 51.72 59.99
C TYR A 407 -52.17 52.44 58.62
N ASN A 408 -53.01 53.47 58.43
CA ASN A 408 -53.05 54.25 57.19
C ASN A 408 -51.72 54.98 56.91
N ILE A 409 -51.08 55.56 57.93
CA ILE A 409 -49.76 56.21 57.79
C ILE A 409 -48.67 55.21 57.39
N GLU A 410 -48.63 54.00 57.96
CA GLU A 410 -47.64 52.97 57.56
C GLU A 410 -47.95 52.36 56.19
N LYS A 411 -49.23 52.29 55.78
CA LYS A 411 -49.65 51.86 54.44
C LYS A 411 -49.19 52.87 53.37
N ASP A 412 -49.37 54.17 53.60
CA ASP A 412 -49.02 55.21 52.64
C ASP A 412 -47.51 55.45 52.52
N LYS A 413 -46.73 55.29 53.60
CA LYS A 413 -45.26 55.33 53.53
C LYS A 413 -44.64 54.18 52.70
N ASN A 414 -45.37 53.10 52.50
CA ASN A 414 -44.91 51.90 51.81
C ASN A 414 -45.61 51.66 50.47
N ASN A 415 -46.44 52.59 50.01
CA ASN A 415 -47.11 52.52 48.72
C ASN A 415 -46.28 53.27 47.66
N PRO A 416 -45.68 52.60 46.67
CA PRO A 416 -44.90 53.26 45.63
C PRO A 416 -45.86 53.95 44.66
N LYS A 417 -46.15 55.23 44.88
CA LYS A 417 -46.69 56.09 43.83
C LYS A 417 -45.74 57.26 43.57
N MET A 418 -45.36 57.36 42.30
CA MET A 418 -44.69 58.46 41.61
C MET A 418 -43.15 58.51 41.65
N LEU A 419 -42.50 57.62 40.90
CA LEU A 419 -41.30 57.95 40.11
C LEU A 419 -41.34 57.13 38.80
N GLY A 420 -41.48 57.82 37.66
CA GLY A 420 -41.04 57.43 36.31
C GLY A 420 -41.67 56.20 35.65
N GLU A 421 -42.33 56.40 34.51
CA GLU A 421 -42.89 55.37 33.61
C GLU A 421 -41.87 54.55 32.80
N ASP A 422 -40.58 54.50 33.18
CA ASP A 422 -39.59 53.67 32.50
C ASP A 422 -38.99 52.67 33.50
N GLU A 423 -39.07 51.37 33.16
CA GLU A 423 -38.57 50.20 33.92
C GLU A 423 -39.40 49.71 35.13
N ILE A 424 -40.59 49.16 34.86
CA ILE A 424 -41.16 48.12 35.73
C ILE A 424 -41.62 46.95 34.86
N ASN A 425 -40.66 46.18 34.37
CA ASN A 425 -40.87 44.73 34.26
C ASN A 425 -40.76 44.19 35.68
N GLY A 426 -41.80 43.54 36.18
CA GLY A 426 -41.75 42.86 37.48
C GLY A 426 -40.54 41.93 37.52
N GLU A 427 -39.56 42.24 38.37
CA GLU A 427 -38.35 41.44 38.55
C GLU A 427 -38.74 40.09 39.15
N ASP A 428 -38.93 39.08 38.29
CA ASP A 428 -38.88 37.69 38.71
C ASP A 428 -37.42 37.33 38.99
N TYR A 429 -36.97 37.71 40.19
CA TYR A 429 -35.65 37.36 40.69
C TYR A 429 -35.38 35.85 40.61
N GLN A 430 -36.43 35.01 40.62
CA GLN A 430 -36.27 33.57 40.48
C GLN A 430 -35.87 33.18 39.05
N SER A 431 -36.53 33.72 38.02
CA SER A 431 -36.14 33.50 36.62
C SER A 431 -34.70 33.97 36.32
N GLN A 432 -34.25 35.07 36.92
CA GLN A 432 -32.87 35.54 36.76
C GLN A 432 -31.86 34.62 37.46
N ILE A 433 -32.18 34.11 38.66
CA ILE A 433 -31.36 33.12 39.36
C ILE A 433 -31.29 31.82 38.55
N ASP A 434 -32.41 31.33 38.03
CA ASP A 434 -32.46 30.10 37.24
C ASP A 434 -31.61 30.21 35.95
N GLU A 435 -31.60 31.38 35.30
CA GLU A 435 -30.78 31.64 34.11
C GLU A 435 -29.28 31.68 34.45
N LEU A 436 -28.91 32.36 35.56
CA LEU A 436 -27.53 32.40 36.06
C LEU A 436 -27.05 31.01 36.51
N GLU A 437 -27.91 30.20 37.13
CA GLU A 437 -27.59 28.81 37.49
C GLU A 437 -27.37 27.93 36.27
N LYS A 438 -28.16 28.11 35.18
CA LYS A 438 -27.90 27.43 33.90
C LYS A 438 -26.54 27.83 33.32
N GLN A 439 -26.21 29.11 33.31
CA GLN A 439 -24.92 29.59 32.82
C GLN A 439 -23.75 29.05 33.65
N LYS A 440 -23.87 29.07 34.99
CA LYS A 440 -22.89 28.46 35.90
C LYS A 440 -22.70 26.97 35.60
N ASN A 441 -23.79 26.21 35.43
CA ASN A 441 -23.71 24.78 35.11
C ASN A 441 -23.05 24.51 33.75
N LEU A 442 -23.26 25.37 32.76
CA LEU A 442 -22.57 25.28 31.46
C LEU A 442 -21.07 25.52 31.60
N LEU A 443 -20.67 26.58 32.30
CA LEU A 443 -19.26 26.88 32.56
C LEU A 443 -18.59 25.80 33.41
N GLN A 444 -19.29 25.22 34.38
CA GLN A 444 -18.80 24.08 35.15
C GLN A 444 -18.57 22.85 34.27
N LYS A 445 -19.48 22.56 33.32
CA LYS A 445 -19.26 21.48 32.35
C LYS A 445 -18.06 21.74 31.45
N GLU A 446 -17.82 22.99 31.03
CA GLU A 446 -16.63 23.34 30.26
C GLU A 446 -15.36 23.19 31.10
N LYS A 447 -15.38 23.63 32.36
CA LYS A 447 -14.28 23.48 33.30
C LYS A 447 -13.93 22.00 33.54
N LEU A 448 -14.93 21.14 33.72
CA LEU A 448 -14.76 19.69 33.89
C LEU A 448 -14.07 19.03 32.69
N LYS A 449 -14.27 19.53 31.46
CA LYS A 449 -13.63 18.95 30.25
C LYS A 449 -12.11 19.09 30.26
N ILE A 450 -11.59 20.14 30.89
CA ILE A 450 -10.16 20.46 30.92
C ILE A 450 -9.54 20.25 32.31
N GLU A 451 -10.33 19.86 33.31
CA GLU A 451 -9.89 19.71 34.70
C GLU A 451 -8.84 18.61 34.87
N ASP A 452 -9.00 17.47 34.19
CA ASP A 452 -8.03 16.37 34.24
C ASP A 452 -6.67 16.79 33.66
N GLU A 453 -6.67 17.54 32.56
CA GLU A 453 -5.45 18.10 31.95
C GLU A 453 -4.81 19.16 32.85
N TYR A 454 -5.64 20.03 33.45
CA TYR A 454 -5.18 21.04 34.40
C TYR A 454 -4.52 20.41 35.64
N ASN A 455 -5.11 19.36 36.19
CA ASN A 455 -4.58 18.66 37.38
C ASN A 455 -3.25 17.94 37.12
N GLN A 456 -2.92 17.65 35.86
CA GLN A 456 -1.64 17.08 35.46
C GLN A 456 -0.53 18.13 35.29
N LEU A 457 -0.88 19.42 35.33
CA LEU A 457 0.10 20.50 35.23
C LEU A 457 0.97 20.54 36.50
N THR A 458 2.27 20.36 36.33
CA THR A 458 3.24 20.33 37.45
C THR A 458 3.66 21.70 37.95
N ARG A 459 3.25 22.79 37.27
CA ARG A 459 3.73 24.16 37.51
C ARG A 459 2.61 25.16 37.25
N SER A 460 2.59 26.25 37.99
CA SER A 460 1.73 27.41 37.71
C SER A 460 2.27 28.23 36.55
N TYR A 461 1.39 28.70 35.66
CA TYR A 461 1.76 29.58 34.54
C TYR A 461 1.33 31.03 34.80
N SER A 462 1.96 31.99 34.13
CA SER A 462 1.51 33.39 34.16
C SER A 462 0.18 33.56 33.43
N ILE A 463 -0.58 34.59 33.81
CA ILE A 463 -1.83 34.93 33.16
C ILE A 463 -1.53 35.55 31.78
N TYR A 464 -2.15 35.01 30.74
CA TYR A 464 -2.02 35.45 29.36
C TYR A 464 -3.40 35.73 28.74
N ASP A 465 -3.38 36.48 27.64
CA ASP A 465 -4.54 36.63 26.77
C ASP A 465 -4.81 35.31 26.02
N LEU A 466 -6.01 34.74 26.20
CA LEU A 466 -6.40 33.46 25.61
C LEU A 466 -6.46 33.49 24.08
N ASP A 467 -6.81 34.62 23.46
CA ASP A 467 -6.92 34.71 22.00
C ASP A 467 -5.53 34.67 21.35
N ILE A 468 -4.57 35.39 21.95
CA ILE A 468 -3.17 35.36 21.53
C ILE A 468 -2.60 33.96 21.71
N LEU A 469 -2.92 33.31 22.84
CA LEU A 469 -2.37 32.00 23.18
C LEU A 469 -2.96 30.89 22.31
N ARG A 470 -4.26 30.95 22.00
CA ARG A 470 -4.92 30.06 21.03
C ARG A 470 -4.29 30.18 19.66
N LYS A 471 -4.09 31.40 19.15
CA LYS A 471 -3.43 31.62 17.86
C LYS A 471 -2.01 31.08 17.82
N ASN A 472 -1.25 31.25 18.90
CA ASN A 472 0.10 30.71 19.00
C ASN A 472 0.11 29.18 19.09
N LEU A 473 -0.86 28.59 19.79
CA LEU A 473 -1.06 27.15 19.88
C LEU A 473 -1.36 26.54 18.52
N GLU A 474 -2.30 27.11 17.76
CA GLU A 474 -2.64 26.69 16.41
C GLU A 474 -1.42 26.74 15.47
N ASN A 475 -0.68 27.85 15.49
CA ASN A 475 0.54 27.99 14.68
C ASN A 475 1.60 26.94 15.06
N ALA A 476 1.78 26.65 16.35
CA ALA A 476 2.73 25.65 16.81
C ALA A 476 2.29 24.22 16.45
N GLU A 477 0.98 23.94 16.50
CA GLU A 477 0.41 22.65 16.10
C GLU A 477 0.61 22.40 14.60
N ASP A 478 0.31 23.40 13.78
CA ASP A 478 0.48 23.33 12.33
C ASP A 478 1.95 23.11 11.97
N LYS A 479 2.86 23.84 12.62
CA LYS A 479 4.30 23.65 12.43
C LYS A 479 4.75 22.24 12.81
N CYS A 480 4.29 21.70 13.95
CA CYS A 480 4.65 20.33 14.32
C CYS A 480 4.04 19.28 13.37
N LYS A 481 2.84 19.52 12.81
CA LYS A 481 2.25 18.67 11.78
C LYS A 481 3.02 18.72 10.46
N GLU A 482 3.48 19.90 10.05
CA GLU A 482 4.29 20.09 8.84
C GLU A 482 5.62 19.35 8.95
N ASP A 483 6.33 19.53 10.06
CA ASP A 483 7.60 18.85 10.33
C ASP A 483 7.42 17.32 10.40
N LYS A 484 6.34 16.85 11.03
CA LYS A 484 6.02 15.41 11.06
C LYS A 484 5.78 14.85 9.66
N LYS A 485 4.99 15.54 8.83
CA LYS A 485 4.76 15.13 7.43
C LYS A 485 6.07 15.06 6.65
N LEU A 486 6.97 16.01 6.88
CA LEU A 486 8.27 16.04 6.21
C LEU A 486 9.17 14.89 6.69
N ILE A 487 9.18 14.57 7.98
CA ILE A 487 9.87 13.40 8.53
C ILE A 487 9.31 12.10 7.94
N ASP A 488 7.99 11.94 7.91
CA ASP A 488 7.32 10.75 7.38
C ASP A 488 7.61 10.57 5.88
N SER A 489 7.62 11.68 5.12
CA SER A 489 8.02 11.71 3.70
C SER A 489 9.47 11.25 3.52
N LEU A 490 10.41 11.81 4.29
CA LEU A 490 11.83 11.43 4.23
C LEU A 490 12.04 9.96 4.60
N ASN A 491 11.35 9.45 5.63
CA ASN A 491 11.43 8.05 6.04
C ASN A 491 10.90 7.11 4.94
N THR A 492 9.83 7.51 4.25
CA THR A 492 9.27 6.75 3.13
C THR A 492 10.26 6.70 1.97
N ASP A 493 10.84 7.84 1.58
CA ASP A 493 11.85 7.92 0.52
C ASP A 493 13.09 7.06 0.85
N ILE A 494 13.57 7.11 2.10
CA ILE A 494 14.69 6.29 2.57
C ILE A 494 14.35 4.80 2.44
N LYS A 495 13.15 4.40 2.87
CA LYS A 495 12.69 3.01 2.81
C LYS A 495 12.59 2.51 1.36
N ASP A 496 12.05 3.31 0.46
CA ASP A 496 11.92 2.95 -0.96
C ASP A 496 13.29 2.81 -1.63
N GLN A 497 14.24 3.68 -1.29
CA GLN A 497 15.61 3.56 -1.75
C GLN A 497 16.33 2.34 -1.14
N GLN A 498 16.08 2.00 0.12
CA GLN A 498 16.61 0.78 0.75
C GLN A 498 16.04 -0.49 0.10
N ASN A 499 14.75 -0.51 -0.23
CA ASN A 499 14.12 -1.63 -0.95
C ASN A 499 14.77 -1.82 -2.32
N THR A 500 14.97 -0.71 -3.05
CA THR A 500 15.68 -0.71 -4.34
C THR A 500 17.13 -1.19 -4.17
N LEU A 501 17.83 -0.74 -3.12
CA LEU A 501 19.19 -1.20 -2.84
C LEU A 501 19.26 -2.70 -2.53
N ASN A 502 18.26 -3.24 -1.83
CA ASN A 502 18.20 -4.65 -1.47
C ASN A 502 17.87 -5.55 -2.66
N SER A 503 17.00 -5.12 -3.58
CA SER A 503 16.78 -5.85 -4.84
C SER A 503 18.04 -5.86 -5.70
N LEU A 504 18.83 -4.79 -5.63
CA LEU A 504 20.09 -4.65 -6.34
C LEU A 504 21.19 -5.58 -5.78
N LYS A 505 21.33 -5.74 -4.45
CA LYS A 505 22.42 -6.52 -3.79
C LYS A 505 22.67 -7.93 -4.33
N ASN A 506 21.68 -8.58 -4.95
CA ASN A 506 21.78 -9.96 -5.43
C ASN A 506 22.42 -10.09 -6.83
N ILE A 507 22.80 -8.98 -7.46
CA ILE A 507 23.49 -9.02 -8.75
C ILE A 507 24.98 -9.28 -8.51
N GLU A 508 25.41 -10.50 -8.79
CA GLU A 508 26.81 -10.92 -8.68
C GLU A 508 27.65 -10.38 -9.84
N LYS A 509 28.92 -10.08 -9.54
CA LYS A 509 29.88 -9.72 -10.56
C LYS A 509 30.04 -10.89 -11.54
N PRO A 510 29.89 -10.67 -12.85
CA PRO A 510 30.10 -11.74 -13.81
C PRO A 510 31.50 -12.35 -13.65
N VAL A 511 31.58 -13.68 -13.50
CA VAL A 511 32.84 -14.40 -13.32
C VAL A 511 33.53 -14.55 -14.67
N TYR A 512 34.31 -13.54 -15.06
CA TYR A 512 35.12 -13.56 -16.27
C TYR A 512 36.54 -13.07 -15.98
N THR A 513 37.51 -13.61 -16.72
CA THR A 513 38.95 -13.31 -16.56
C THR A 513 39.39 -12.06 -17.32
N MET A 514 38.59 -11.58 -18.28
CA MET A 514 38.94 -10.45 -19.15
C MET A 514 38.23 -9.16 -18.73
N THR A 515 38.99 -8.06 -18.75
CA THR A 515 38.55 -6.67 -18.61
C THR A 515 38.00 -6.12 -19.94
N LYS A 516 37.27 -5.00 -19.90
CA LYS A 516 36.76 -4.33 -21.11
C LYS A 516 37.87 -4.01 -22.13
N THR A 517 39.01 -3.51 -21.65
CA THR A 517 40.16 -3.17 -22.49
C THR A 517 40.78 -4.41 -23.14
N GLU A 518 40.79 -5.54 -22.43
CA GLU A 518 41.24 -6.82 -23.00
C GLU A 518 40.28 -7.32 -24.08
N ILE A 519 38.96 -7.22 -23.85
CA ILE A 519 37.94 -7.58 -24.84
C ILE A 519 38.07 -6.72 -26.11
N GLU A 520 38.27 -5.40 -25.97
CA GLU A 520 38.49 -4.51 -27.10
C GLU A 520 39.77 -4.84 -27.89
N CYS A 521 40.85 -5.22 -27.18
CA CYS A 521 42.08 -5.67 -27.84
C CYS A 521 41.87 -6.97 -28.61
N GLU A 522 41.14 -7.93 -28.03
CA GLU A 522 40.80 -9.19 -28.71
C GLU A 522 39.90 -8.96 -29.93
N ASN A 523 38.90 -8.08 -29.85
CA ASN A 523 38.07 -7.72 -31.01
C ASN A 523 38.90 -7.12 -32.15
N LYS A 524 39.87 -6.24 -31.84
CA LYS A 524 40.81 -5.71 -32.86
C LYS A 524 41.66 -6.82 -33.50
N ARG A 525 42.06 -7.83 -32.73
CA ARG A 525 42.77 -9.00 -33.25
C ARG A 525 41.89 -9.82 -34.18
N ILE A 526 40.64 -10.08 -33.79
CA ILE A 526 39.63 -10.79 -34.60
C ILE A 526 39.40 -10.06 -35.93
N ASP A 527 39.20 -8.74 -35.91
CA ASP A 527 39.02 -7.94 -37.13
C ASP A 527 40.23 -8.03 -38.07
N GLY A 528 41.44 -7.98 -37.50
CA GLY A 528 42.68 -8.19 -38.24
C GLY A 528 42.74 -9.56 -38.91
N LEU A 529 42.33 -10.62 -38.20
CA LEU A 529 42.27 -11.98 -38.74
C LEU A 529 41.19 -12.13 -39.82
N LYS A 530 39.98 -11.60 -39.62
CA LYS A 530 38.91 -11.62 -40.62
C LYS A 530 39.32 -10.94 -41.92
N LYS A 531 39.96 -9.77 -41.84
CA LYS A 531 40.52 -9.07 -43.01
C LYS A 531 41.55 -9.93 -43.75
N LYS A 532 42.45 -10.59 -43.03
CA LYS A 532 43.44 -11.52 -43.63
C LYS A 532 42.77 -12.71 -44.31
N LEU A 533 41.82 -13.38 -43.64
CA LEU A 533 41.08 -14.51 -44.21
C LEU A 533 40.34 -14.12 -45.48
N LYS A 534 39.67 -12.96 -45.49
CA LYS A 534 39.00 -12.45 -46.70
C LYS A 534 39.99 -12.28 -47.86
N LYS A 535 41.14 -11.65 -47.61
CA LYS A 535 42.20 -11.47 -48.61
C LYS A 535 42.71 -12.83 -49.14
N TYR A 536 42.90 -13.81 -48.25
CA TYR A 536 43.34 -15.16 -48.62
C TYR A 536 42.32 -15.91 -49.47
N LYS A 537 41.02 -15.77 -49.18
CA LYS A 537 39.96 -16.33 -50.03
C LYS A 537 39.97 -15.70 -51.42
N GLU A 538 40.09 -14.37 -51.49
CA GLU A 538 40.21 -13.64 -52.76
C GLU A 538 41.41 -14.15 -53.59
N TYR A 539 42.56 -14.41 -52.95
CA TYR A 539 43.72 -14.99 -53.62
C TYR A 539 43.51 -16.39 -54.17
N ILE A 540 42.83 -17.25 -53.42
CA ILE A 540 42.50 -18.60 -53.90
C ILE A 540 41.50 -18.53 -55.07
N GLU A 541 40.53 -17.63 -55.00
CA GLU A 541 39.58 -17.44 -56.10
C GLU A 541 40.26 -16.96 -57.39
N LEU A 542 41.28 -16.09 -57.30
CA LEU A 542 42.06 -15.66 -58.46
C LEU A 542 42.79 -16.83 -59.14
N LEU A 543 43.32 -17.77 -58.34
CA LEU A 543 43.93 -19.00 -58.85
C LEU A 543 42.89 -19.89 -59.54
N LEU A 544 41.75 -20.14 -58.89
CA LEU A 544 40.66 -20.97 -59.45
C LEU A 544 40.08 -20.40 -60.75
N LYS A 545 40.05 -19.07 -60.90
CA LYS A 545 39.57 -18.39 -62.11
C LYS A 545 40.64 -18.29 -63.21
N ASN A 546 41.84 -18.85 -63.00
CA ASN A 546 43.00 -18.73 -63.90
C ASN A 546 43.38 -17.27 -64.23
N GLN A 547 43.11 -16.32 -63.33
CA GLN A 547 43.37 -14.89 -63.53
C GLN A 547 44.76 -14.49 -63.05
N TYR A 548 45.79 -15.21 -63.51
CA TYR A 548 47.18 -15.04 -63.05
C TYR A 548 47.74 -13.63 -63.32
N SER A 549 47.24 -12.94 -64.35
CA SER A 549 47.61 -11.55 -64.68
C SER A 549 47.18 -10.53 -63.63
N ASN A 550 46.21 -10.88 -62.78
CA ASN A 550 45.66 -9.99 -61.74
C ASN A 550 46.37 -10.19 -60.39
N ILE A 551 47.33 -11.10 -60.31
CA ILE A 551 48.12 -11.33 -59.10
C ILE A 551 49.15 -10.21 -58.97
N SER A 552 48.96 -9.33 -57.98
CA SER A 552 49.90 -8.26 -57.66
C SER A 552 51.25 -8.84 -57.21
N GLN A 553 52.35 -8.27 -57.70
CA GLN A 553 53.72 -8.62 -57.24
C GLN A 553 54.10 -7.96 -55.91
N GLU A 554 53.15 -7.37 -55.18
CA GLU A 554 53.39 -6.85 -53.84
C GLU A 554 53.93 -7.93 -52.89
N ASN A 555 54.88 -7.54 -52.02
CA ASN A 555 55.59 -8.48 -51.12
C ASN A 555 54.65 -9.34 -50.26
N THR A 556 53.45 -8.85 -49.88
CA THR A 556 52.52 -9.60 -49.05
C THR A 556 51.81 -10.74 -49.79
N ASP A 557 51.58 -10.56 -51.08
CA ASP A 557 50.78 -11.45 -51.92
C ASP A 557 51.65 -12.65 -52.29
N LYS A 558 52.89 -12.36 -52.67
CA LYS A 558 53.93 -13.36 -52.90
C LYS A 558 54.16 -14.26 -51.68
N VAL A 559 54.25 -13.69 -50.47
CA VAL A 559 54.41 -14.47 -49.23
C VAL A 559 53.25 -15.45 -49.02
N PHE A 560 52.02 -15.07 -49.34
CA PHE A 560 50.87 -15.98 -49.27
C PHE A 560 50.98 -17.11 -50.30
N TYR A 561 51.25 -16.79 -51.56
CA TYR A 561 51.36 -17.80 -52.63
C TYR A 561 52.54 -18.76 -52.40
N ASP A 562 53.67 -18.27 -51.90
CA ASP A 562 54.83 -19.11 -51.54
C ASP A 562 54.49 -20.06 -50.39
N ALA A 563 53.79 -19.57 -49.37
CA ALA A 563 53.33 -20.39 -48.24
C ALA A 563 52.29 -21.43 -48.68
N LEU A 564 51.33 -21.03 -49.53
CA LEU A 564 50.33 -21.92 -50.12
C LEU A 564 51.00 -22.99 -51.01
N GLY A 565 51.98 -22.59 -51.81
CA GLY A 565 52.79 -23.45 -52.66
C GLY A 565 53.57 -24.49 -51.86
N SER A 566 54.21 -24.05 -50.78
CA SER A 566 54.92 -24.93 -49.84
C SER A 566 53.96 -25.90 -49.13
N TYR A 567 52.80 -25.42 -48.70
CA TYR A 567 51.78 -26.24 -48.05
C TYR A 567 51.26 -27.33 -48.99
N ILE A 568 50.91 -26.98 -50.23
CA ILE A 568 50.41 -27.94 -51.22
C ILE A 568 51.54 -28.89 -51.67
N ALA A 569 52.76 -28.39 -51.83
CA ALA A 569 53.93 -29.23 -52.10
C ALA A 569 54.14 -30.29 -51.02
N ASN A 570 53.96 -29.94 -49.74
CA ASN A 570 54.05 -30.92 -48.64
C ASN A 570 52.91 -31.95 -48.65
N ILE A 571 51.74 -31.61 -49.19
CA ILE A 571 50.64 -32.56 -49.40
C ILE A 571 50.98 -33.51 -50.55
N ILE A 572 51.43 -32.99 -51.69
CA ILE A 572 51.71 -33.77 -52.92
C ILE A 572 53.03 -34.57 -52.79
N LYS A 573 54.02 -34.02 -52.09
CA LYS A 573 55.37 -34.52 -51.77
C LYS A 573 56.32 -34.75 -52.94
N PHE A 574 55.86 -35.30 -54.06
CA PHE A 574 56.68 -35.57 -55.23
C PHE A 574 55.86 -35.58 -56.51
N VAL A 575 56.53 -35.39 -57.64
CA VAL A 575 55.99 -35.57 -58.99
C VAL A 575 56.91 -36.47 -59.80
N TYR A 576 56.36 -37.24 -60.73
CA TYR A 576 57.14 -37.99 -61.71
C TYR A 576 57.12 -37.28 -63.05
N HIS A 577 58.30 -37.08 -63.62
CA HIS A 577 58.50 -36.50 -64.94
C HIS A 577 59.58 -37.30 -65.66
N LEU A 578 59.35 -37.66 -66.92
CA LEU A 578 60.27 -38.52 -67.72
C LEU A 578 60.73 -39.79 -66.96
N HIS A 579 59.78 -40.50 -66.35
CA HIS A 579 59.98 -41.73 -65.56
C HIS A 579 60.82 -41.61 -64.27
N ASN A 580 61.24 -40.39 -63.89
CA ASN A 580 61.98 -40.15 -62.64
C ASN A 580 61.09 -39.51 -61.58
N LYS A 581 61.29 -39.91 -60.32
CA LYS A 581 60.64 -39.32 -59.14
C LYS A 581 61.40 -38.05 -58.71
N TYR A 582 60.68 -36.95 -58.56
CA TYR A 582 61.22 -35.67 -58.08
C TYR A 582 60.45 -35.21 -56.84
N ASP A 583 61.15 -35.01 -55.73
CA ASP A 583 60.54 -34.49 -54.49
C ASP A 583 60.29 -32.99 -54.61
N LEU A 584 59.08 -32.56 -54.24
CA LEU A 584 58.64 -31.17 -54.33
C LEU A 584 59.12 -30.36 -53.12
N ALA A 585 59.83 -29.28 -53.39
CA ALA A 585 60.12 -28.24 -52.39
C ALA A 585 59.00 -27.18 -52.33
N GLY A 586 58.33 -26.93 -53.45
CA GLY A 586 57.30 -25.89 -53.56
C GLY A 586 56.51 -25.98 -54.85
N ILE A 587 55.46 -25.16 -54.94
CA ILE A 587 54.67 -24.97 -56.15
C ILE A 587 54.59 -23.48 -56.41
N ASP A 588 55.04 -23.06 -57.60
CA ASP A 588 54.89 -21.70 -58.08
C ASP A 588 53.59 -21.61 -58.89
N PHE A 589 52.53 -21.13 -58.24
CA PHE A 589 51.22 -20.97 -58.88
C PHE A 589 51.19 -19.85 -59.92
N ILE A 590 52.09 -18.87 -59.83
CA ILE A 590 52.14 -17.72 -60.75
C ILE A 590 52.76 -18.15 -62.07
N ASN A 591 53.90 -18.84 -61.99
CA ASN A 591 54.61 -19.33 -63.17
C ASN A 591 54.11 -20.71 -63.64
N ARG A 592 53.21 -21.36 -62.88
CA ARG A 592 52.69 -22.71 -63.13
C ARG A 592 53.79 -23.77 -63.20
N GLU A 593 54.64 -23.79 -62.17
CA GLU A 593 55.80 -24.65 -62.09
C GLU A 593 55.85 -25.43 -60.77
N TYR A 594 56.25 -26.69 -60.83
CA TYR A 594 56.67 -27.47 -59.67
C TYR A 594 58.13 -27.17 -59.37
N ILE A 595 58.42 -26.76 -58.14
CA ILE A 595 59.78 -26.53 -57.66
C ILE A 595 60.29 -27.83 -57.05
N ILE A 596 61.29 -28.44 -57.69
CA ILE A 596 61.95 -29.66 -57.21
C ILE A 596 63.10 -29.25 -56.30
N ASP A 597 63.28 -29.98 -55.20
CA ASP A 597 64.41 -29.94 -54.26
C ASP A 597 65.26 -28.65 -54.24
N SER A 598 65.19 -27.93 -53.11
CA SER A 598 65.79 -26.62 -52.79
C SER A 598 67.26 -26.36 -53.15
N GLN A 599 68.03 -27.36 -53.60
CA GLN A 599 69.44 -27.23 -53.97
C GLN A 599 69.73 -27.19 -55.49
N LYS A 600 68.74 -27.48 -56.35
CA LYS A 600 68.89 -27.32 -57.80
C LYS A 600 67.67 -26.56 -58.32
N ASP A 601 67.87 -25.48 -59.08
CA ASP A 601 66.83 -24.67 -59.75
C ASP A 601 66.05 -25.45 -60.84
N THR A 602 65.70 -26.71 -60.56
CA THR A 602 65.01 -27.58 -61.49
C THR A 602 63.52 -27.37 -61.31
N LYS A 603 62.92 -26.78 -62.35
CA LYS A 603 61.49 -26.51 -62.40
C LYS A 603 60.84 -27.43 -63.43
N ILE A 604 59.71 -28.03 -63.07
CA ILE A 604 58.87 -28.76 -64.03
C ILE A 604 57.62 -27.93 -64.27
N SER A 605 57.44 -27.45 -65.50
CA SER A 605 56.19 -26.80 -65.91
C SER A 605 55.01 -27.76 -65.73
N PHE A 606 53.87 -27.24 -65.28
CA PHE A 606 52.63 -28.02 -65.15
C PHE A 606 52.25 -28.72 -66.45
N ASP A 607 52.52 -28.08 -67.60
CA ASP A 607 52.18 -28.60 -68.92
C ASP A 607 53.12 -29.73 -69.37
N SER A 608 54.25 -29.93 -68.68
CA SER A 608 55.26 -30.95 -69.00
C SER A 608 55.01 -32.32 -68.33
N ILE A 609 53.95 -32.45 -67.52
CA ILE A 609 53.60 -33.72 -66.87
C ILE A 609 52.52 -34.43 -67.70
N GLY A 610 52.89 -35.54 -68.35
CA GLY A 610 51.96 -36.39 -69.09
C GLY A 610 50.82 -36.96 -68.22
N THR A 611 49.67 -37.24 -68.84
CA THR A 611 48.44 -37.70 -68.17
C THR A 611 48.59 -39.07 -67.49
N GLY A 612 49.38 -39.98 -68.04
CA GLY A 612 49.61 -41.33 -67.50
C GLY A 612 50.50 -41.35 -66.23
N THR A 613 51.60 -40.61 -66.22
CA THR A 613 52.51 -40.52 -65.07
C THR A 613 51.94 -39.63 -63.95
N SER A 614 51.29 -38.52 -64.26
CA SER A 614 50.60 -37.69 -63.24
C SER A 614 49.50 -38.44 -62.49
N THR A 615 48.77 -39.31 -63.19
CA THR A 615 47.71 -40.13 -62.60
C THR A 615 48.27 -41.14 -61.61
N LEU A 616 49.32 -41.88 -61.99
CA LEU A 616 49.99 -42.82 -61.09
C LEU A 616 50.49 -42.11 -59.84
N ASN A 617 51.03 -40.89 -59.96
CA ASN A 617 51.58 -40.13 -58.84
C ASN A 617 50.51 -39.76 -57.81
N GLY A 618 49.38 -39.22 -58.27
CA GLY A 618 48.29 -38.84 -57.37
C GLY A 618 47.73 -40.04 -56.60
N LEU A 619 47.56 -41.17 -57.29
CA LEU A 619 47.07 -42.41 -56.69
C LEU A 619 48.11 -43.00 -55.73
N MET A 620 49.37 -43.12 -56.15
CA MET A 620 50.47 -43.62 -55.30
C MET A 620 50.68 -42.78 -54.04
N THR A 621 50.61 -41.45 -54.16
CA THR A 621 50.72 -40.55 -53.02
C THR A 621 49.58 -40.79 -52.03
N ARG A 622 48.33 -40.92 -52.49
CA ARG A 622 47.17 -41.20 -51.60
C ARG A 622 47.25 -42.58 -50.94
N ILE A 623 47.73 -43.60 -51.66
CA ILE A 623 47.94 -44.95 -51.09
C ILE A 623 49.02 -44.91 -50.00
N LYS A 624 50.08 -44.11 -50.19
CA LYS A 624 51.22 -44.01 -49.27
C LYS A 624 51.04 -42.97 -48.15
N GLN A 625 50.20 -41.95 -48.33
CA GLN A 625 49.85 -40.99 -47.29
C GLN A 625 49.26 -41.76 -46.11
N GLY A 626 49.78 -41.56 -44.90
CA GLY A 626 49.33 -42.29 -43.71
C GLY A 626 47.86 -41.97 -43.43
N THR A 627 46.99 -42.97 -43.51
CA THR A 627 45.54 -42.83 -43.32
C THR A 627 45.14 -42.94 -41.86
N ASN A 628 46.01 -42.52 -40.93
CA ASN A 628 45.85 -42.63 -39.48
C ASN A 628 45.39 -44.02 -38.99
N GLY A 629 45.82 -45.10 -39.67
CA GLY A 629 45.46 -46.47 -39.32
C GLY A 629 44.19 -47.02 -39.97
N LYS A 630 43.47 -46.23 -40.79
CA LYS A 630 42.28 -46.68 -41.54
C LYS A 630 42.60 -47.76 -42.57
N LYS A 631 41.65 -48.68 -42.75
CA LYS A 631 41.66 -49.71 -43.79
C LYS A 631 41.17 -49.15 -45.12
N LEU A 632 41.89 -49.42 -46.20
CA LEU A 632 41.66 -48.80 -47.50
C LEU A 632 40.86 -49.70 -48.44
N VAL A 633 39.97 -49.09 -49.22
CA VAL A 633 39.40 -49.67 -50.44
C VAL A 633 39.73 -48.71 -51.58
N ILE A 634 40.32 -49.21 -52.66
CA ILE A 634 40.77 -48.41 -53.79
C ILE A 634 39.98 -48.81 -55.03
N LEU A 635 39.39 -47.82 -55.68
CA LEU A 635 38.67 -47.95 -56.94
C LEU A 635 39.38 -47.08 -57.99
N VAL A 636 39.80 -47.68 -59.09
CA VAL A 636 40.44 -46.97 -60.20
C VAL A 636 39.63 -47.20 -61.47
N ASP A 637 39.01 -46.17 -62.01
CA ASP A 637 38.32 -46.27 -63.30
C ASP A 637 39.32 -46.12 -64.46
N GLU A 638 39.07 -46.75 -65.60
CA GLU A 638 39.75 -46.54 -66.88
C GLU A 638 41.29 -46.58 -66.87
N ILE A 639 41.90 -47.65 -66.34
CA ILE A 639 43.37 -47.86 -66.39
C ILE A 639 43.91 -48.16 -67.81
N GLY A 640 43.09 -48.01 -68.86
CA GLY A 640 43.45 -48.32 -70.25
C GLY A 640 44.62 -47.47 -70.79
N ASP A 641 44.74 -46.24 -70.30
CA ASP A 641 45.78 -45.29 -70.70
C ASP A 641 47.09 -45.42 -69.89
N MET A 642 47.15 -46.37 -68.94
CA MET A 642 48.37 -46.70 -68.21
C MET A 642 49.20 -47.70 -69.01
N ASP A 643 50.48 -47.39 -69.24
CA ASP A 643 51.42 -48.35 -69.79
C ASP A 643 51.71 -49.48 -68.79
N ASN A 644 52.12 -50.64 -69.31
CA ASN A 644 52.32 -51.86 -68.49
C ASN A 644 53.33 -51.65 -67.34
N SER A 645 54.32 -50.76 -67.50
CA SER A 645 55.32 -50.49 -66.46
C SER A 645 54.70 -49.77 -65.25
N ASN A 646 53.87 -48.75 -65.49
CA ASN A 646 53.17 -48.00 -64.46
C ASN A 646 52.09 -48.84 -63.77
N LEU A 647 51.37 -49.67 -64.54
CA LEU A 647 50.39 -50.60 -63.99
C LEU A 647 51.07 -51.63 -63.06
N GLN A 648 52.22 -52.19 -63.45
CA GLN A 648 52.96 -53.13 -62.61
C GLN A 648 53.47 -52.47 -61.32
N ASN A 649 53.94 -51.22 -61.40
CA ASN A 649 54.35 -50.47 -60.21
C ASN A 649 53.19 -50.24 -59.23
N LEU A 650 52.01 -49.92 -59.74
CA LEU A 650 50.79 -49.76 -58.93
C LEU A 650 50.40 -51.08 -58.24
N ILE A 651 50.44 -52.19 -58.98
CA ILE A 651 50.16 -53.53 -58.46
C ILE A 651 51.14 -53.90 -57.34
N ASN A 652 52.44 -53.70 -57.54
CA ASN A 652 53.46 -54.01 -56.52
C ASN A 652 53.25 -53.21 -55.23
N ILE A 653 52.84 -51.94 -55.34
CA ILE A 653 52.54 -51.10 -54.17
C ILE A 653 51.27 -51.60 -53.48
N ALA A 654 50.20 -51.88 -54.24
CA ALA A 654 48.96 -52.41 -53.69
C ALA A 654 49.21 -53.74 -52.95
N GLU A 655 50.03 -54.63 -53.53
CA GLU A 655 50.45 -55.87 -52.90
C GLU A 655 51.16 -55.62 -51.57
N SER A 656 52.08 -54.65 -51.51
CA SER A 656 52.75 -54.29 -50.24
C SER A 656 51.76 -53.83 -49.17
N GLN A 657 50.73 -53.06 -49.54
CA GLN A 657 49.72 -52.56 -48.60
C GLN A 657 48.71 -53.65 -48.19
N ILE A 658 48.47 -54.64 -49.05
CA ILE A 658 47.65 -55.81 -48.72
C ILE A 658 48.40 -56.72 -47.73
N LYS A 659 49.70 -56.97 -47.98
CA LYS A 659 50.56 -57.74 -47.07
C LYS A 659 50.69 -57.07 -45.70
N SER A 660 50.63 -55.74 -45.64
CA SER A 660 50.59 -54.99 -44.37
C SER A 660 49.20 -54.89 -43.73
N ASP A 661 48.21 -55.64 -44.22
CA ASP A 661 46.80 -55.62 -43.77
C ASP A 661 46.15 -54.22 -43.80
N ARG A 662 46.64 -53.32 -44.66
CA ARG A 662 46.14 -51.95 -44.74
C ARG A 662 45.11 -51.78 -45.86
N LEU A 663 45.34 -52.43 -47.00
CA LEU A 663 44.46 -52.39 -48.16
C LEU A 663 43.56 -53.62 -48.19
N LEU A 664 42.24 -53.39 -48.15
CA LEU A 664 41.21 -54.44 -48.18
C LEU A 664 40.85 -54.86 -49.60
N LEU A 665 40.79 -53.94 -50.55
CA LEU A 665 40.47 -54.24 -51.94
C LEU A 665 41.01 -53.14 -52.85
N MET A 666 41.62 -53.54 -53.95
CA MET A 666 41.86 -52.67 -55.10
C MET A 666 41.11 -53.20 -56.31
N LEU A 667 40.18 -52.41 -56.83
CA LEU A 667 39.40 -52.73 -58.02
C LEU A 667 39.71 -51.71 -59.11
N MET A 668 40.23 -52.19 -60.23
CA MET A 668 40.57 -51.39 -61.41
C MET A 668 39.65 -51.74 -62.57
N THR A 669 39.37 -50.82 -63.50
CA THR A 669 38.59 -51.12 -64.71
C THR A 669 39.43 -50.91 -65.97
N ARG A 670 39.36 -51.85 -66.93
CA ARG A 670 40.08 -51.77 -68.21
C ARG A 670 39.15 -52.13 -69.38
N PRO A 671 39.12 -51.36 -70.47
CA PRO A 671 38.40 -51.77 -71.68
C PRO A 671 39.09 -53.00 -72.30
N ASP A 672 38.30 -54.01 -72.67
CA ASP A 672 38.78 -55.21 -73.35
C ASP A 672 37.75 -55.65 -74.40
N ASN A 673 38.01 -55.29 -75.66
CA ASN A 673 37.12 -55.56 -76.78
C ASN A 673 37.12 -57.04 -77.20
N ASN A 674 38.03 -57.86 -76.66
CA ASN A 674 38.11 -59.28 -76.97
C ASN A 674 37.17 -60.14 -76.11
N LYS A 675 36.49 -59.53 -75.13
CA LYS A 675 35.53 -60.23 -74.26
C LYS A 675 34.10 -59.79 -74.57
N SER A 676 33.18 -60.76 -74.63
CA SER A 676 31.75 -60.50 -74.85
C SER A 676 31.01 -60.06 -73.58
N GLU A 677 31.56 -60.37 -72.40
CA GLU A 677 30.98 -60.08 -71.10
C GLU A 677 32.01 -59.47 -70.13
N ALA A 678 31.53 -58.75 -69.12
CA ALA A 678 32.40 -58.21 -68.07
C ALA A 678 32.91 -59.33 -67.17
N CYS A 679 34.22 -59.41 -66.98
CA CYS A 679 34.85 -60.40 -66.11
C CYS A 679 35.80 -59.70 -65.14
N CYS A 680 35.88 -60.24 -63.92
CA CYS A 680 36.81 -59.79 -62.91
C CYS A 680 38.03 -60.70 -62.94
N GLU A 681 39.16 -60.20 -63.45
CA GLU A 681 40.42 -60.93 -63.39
C GLU A 681 41.13 -60.58 -62.10
N SER A 682 41.44 -61.61 -61.32
CA SER A 682 42.18 -61.46 -60.10
C SER A 682 43.69 -61.56 -60.33
N ILE A 683 44.46 -60.72 -59.64
CA ILE A 683 45.93 -60.74 -59.73
C ILE A 683 46.46 -61.59 -58.57
N LYS A 684 47.02 -62.75 -58.91
CA LYS A 684 47.63 -63.65 -57.93
C LYS A 684 48.96 -63.08 -57.44
N PHE A 685 49.18 -63.12 -56.13
CA PHE A 685 50.46 -62.79 -55.52
C PHE A 685 51.51 -63.84 -55.85
N SER A 686 52.73 -63.40 -56.16
CA SER A 686 53.92 -64.25 -56.25
C SER A 686 54.56 -64.50 -54.89
#